data_AF-A0A7V0TQB7-F1
#
_entry.id   AF-A0A7V0TQB7-F1
#
_cell.length_a   1.000
_cell.length_b   1.000
_cell.length_c   1.000
_cell.angle_alpha   90.00
_cell.angle_beta   90.00
_cell.angle_gamma   90.00
#
_symmetry.space_group_name_H-M   'P 1'
#
loop_
_entity.id
_entity.type
_entity.pdbx_description
1 polymer ?
#
loop_
_entity_poly.entity_id
_entity_poly.type
_entity_poly.pdbx_seq_one_letter_code
_entity_poly.pdbx_strand_id
1 'polypeptide(L)'
;MKKRLKYFLTLFPLITAITIWKIPAQQVFPQIDKIIPPSPTAAGLGKFGEIPVGTYTGTPQIQVPLYTVPGKKLSLPITLSYHASGIKADDIAGWVGLGWSLHAGGSIIRTVAGLPDDEPGGYLYVTAHQFPEPQSEPYAGLQPLQFDDEFDKYNYLYQLANGHIDGDPDIYSFQFAGHSGRFIIDKNFKVSVVPHQNLKVTITRNTAGNIDSWEIRDESGNIYQFGDTDDYREYTDVLNEHGNMESRHVSAWHLSKMESPNQEDEYRFSYSDHYSVHSYPVPVKMEGFLPPLEDIRRVKKTGHREKHLSGILFREGKLEFTLDTLDGYPGGYTTVLREIRLSDANGICKKRFRFSYSFFPAFGCESASDYLPPCKRPRLDKVTEYSGDMTEHMPPWWFFYENTPLPPRGSFAQDLWGYYNGKANAHPVPQTVVRNFLNPEGVPDPVPENQRIEISHLKHVNLNLLFVPETEWTVPGANREPDLKYAQAGTIRKIVYPTGASTEFEFELHDYGYLSGISKRRTLVTRAASTYNAITSESRNLIIEFPQIITIQPFIGIEANTPKESASLEPDPSSSIILEKYSLQPDVPPNIIYQLDYQTARELPDQGNGGMELFLEPAKYKITCKAYPYDHVFAVVHYHEGNPFDDTLPVFKREVKDTTVKAGERIWPD
;
A
#
# COMPACT_ATOMS: atom_id res chain seq x y z
N MET A 1 -9.29 6.84 -91.70
CA MET A 1 -10.67 6.31 -91.81
C MET A 1 -11.11 5.84 -90.43
N LYS A 2 -12.23 6.40 -89.91
CA LYS A 2 -13.13 5.90 -88.83
C LYS A 2 -12.49 5.55 -87.47
N LYS A 3 -12.65 6.38 -86.43
CA LYS A 3 -13.82 6.61 -85.52
C LYS A 3 -13.60 5.86 -84.18
N ARG A 4 -13.34 6.60 -83.09
CA ARG A 4 -14.25 6.94 -81.96
C ARG A 4 -14.10 5.94 -80.78
N LEU A 5 -13.65 6.34 -79.58
CA LEU A 5 -14.25 7.22 -78.54
C LEU A 5 -14.99 6.40 -77.46
N LYS A 6 -14.58 6.59 -76.18
CA LYS A 6 -15.11 6.05 -74.89
C LYS A 6 -14.68 4.59 -74.63
N TYR A 7 -13.96 4.22 -73.58
CA TYR A 7 -14.11 4.58 -72.17
C TYR A 7 -12.76 4.81 -71.48
N PHE A 8 -12.65 5.99 -70.88
CA PHE A 8 -11.72 6.31 -69.80
C PHE A 8 -12.39 5.90 -68.49
N LEU A 9 -11.57 5.62 -67.47
CA LEU A 9 -11.86 5.34 -66.06
C LEU A 9 -11.97 3.87 -65.61
N THR A 10 -11.17 3.63 -64.57
CA THR A 10 -11.15 2.52 -63.60
C THR A 10 -10.47 1.23 -64.05
N LEU A 11 -9.17 1.10 -63.79
CA LEU A 11 -8.58 -0.03 -63.03
C LEU A 11 -7.04 0.05 -63.00
N PHE A 12 -6.50 0.81 -62.04
CA PHE A 12 -5.23 0.61 -61.31
C PHE A 12 -5.11 1.79 -60.31
N PRO A 13 -4.82 1.64 -59.01
CA PRO A 13 -4.50 0.45 -58.21
C PRO A 13 -5.51 0.19 -57.07
N LEU A 14 -5.78 -1.09 -56.74
CA LEU A 14 -6.41 -1.50 -55.47
C LEU A 14 -5.36 -2.21 -54.59
N ILE A 15 -4.21 -1.55 -54.40
CA ILE A 15 -3.19 -1.92 -53.40
C ILE A 15 -2.76 -0.60 -52.74
N THR A 16 -3.69 0.04 -52.03
CA THR A 16 -3.45 1.08 -51.03
C THR A 16 -4.70 1.18 -50.16
N ALA A 17 -4.51 1.19 -48.83
CA ALA A 17 -5.50 1.40 -47.78
C ALA A 17 -6.43 0.21 -47.42
N ILE A 18 -5.84 -0.89 -46.95
CA ILE A 18 -6.33 -1.46 -45.67
C ILE A 18 -5.45 -0.83 -44.60
N THR A 19 -5.72 0.44 -44.28
CA THR A 19 -5.36 0.97 -42.98
C THR A 19 -6.27 0.24 -42.00
N ILE A 20 -5.71 -0.75 -41.32
CA ILE A 20 -6.23 -1.23 -40.05
C ILE A 20 -6.44 0.03 -39.23
N TRP A 21 -7.68 0.46 -39.05
CA TRP A 21 -8.03 1.35 -37.96
C TRP A 21 -7.66 0.56 -36.70
N LYS A 22 -6.43 0.77 -36.22
CA LYS A 22 -6.15 0.59 -34.81
C LYS A 22 -7.06 1.59 -34.15
N ILE A 23 -8.23 1.15 -33.70
CA ILE A 23 -8.91 1.80 -32.60
C ILE A 23 -7.86 1.77 -31.49
N PRO A 24 -7.26 2.89 -31.06
CA PRO A 24 -6.57 2.86 -29.79
C PRO A 24 -7.69 2.62 -28.78
N ALA A 25 -7.82 1.38 -28.30
CA ALA A 25 -8.30 1.22 -26.95
C ALA A 25 -7.29 2.02 -26.12
N GLN A 26 -7.67 3.22 -25.67
CA GLN A 26 -6.98 3.86 -24.57
C GLN A 26 -7.17 2.92 -23.40
N GLN A 27 -6.22 2.00 -23.20
CA GLN A 27 -6.08 1.32 -21.93
C GLN A 27 -5.80 2.44 -20.92
N VAL A 28 -6.84 2.81 -20.18
CA VAL A 28 -6.71 3.64 -19.00
C VAL A 28 -5.99 2.75 -17.99
N PHE A 29 -4.67 2.85 -17.95
CA PHE A 29 -3.87 2.16 -16.97
C PHE A 29 -4.05 2.86 -15.62
N PRO A 30 -4.15 2.12 -14.50
CA PRO A 30 -4.21 2.72 -13.18
C PRO A 30 -3.00 3.63 -13.00
N GLN A 31 -3.26 4.88 -12.60
CA GLN A 31 -2.22 5.81 -12.17
C GLN A 31 -1.52 5.20 -10.96
N ILE A 32 -0.20 5.34 -10.88
CA ILE A 32 0.55 4.98 -9.68
C ILE A 32 0.12 5.96 -8.58
N ASP A 33 -0.23 5.45 -7.41
CA ASP A 33 -0.72 6.24 -6.27
C ASP A 33 0.18 7.45 -6.01
N LYS A 34 -0.41 8.65 -6.11
CA LYS A 34 0.29 9.93 -5.98
C LYS A 34 0.34 10.32 -4.51
N ILE A 35 1.33 9.80 -3.79
CA ILE A 35 1.59 10.22 -2.41
C ILE A 35 2.25 11.60 -2.42
N ILE A 36 1.68 12.57 -1.70
CA ILE A 36 2.27 13.90 -1.50
C ILE A 36 2.73 14.01 -0.05
N PRO A 37 4.05 14.00 0.22
CA PRO A 37 4.55 14.00 1.58
C PRO A 37 4.48 15.40 2.22
N PRO A 38 4.33 15.49 3.56
CA PRO A 38 4.43 16.73 4.32
C PRO A 38 5.89 17.23 4.42
N SER A 39 6.14 18.29 5.21
CA SER A 39 7.49 18.80 5.45
C SER A 39 8.41 17.74 6.10
N PRO A 40 9.75 17.79 5.95
CA PRO A 40 10.63 16.81 6.57
C PRO A 40 10.50 16.74 8.09
N THR A 41 10.28 17.89 8.73
CA THR A 41 10.06 17.96 10.18
C THR A 41 8.75 17.27 10.58
N ALA A 42 7.66 17.52 9.84
CA ALA A 42 6.38 16.84 10.03
C ALA A 42 6.48 15.34 9.73
N ALA A 43 7.08 14.94 8.61
CA ALA A 43 7.27 13.54 8.22
C ALA A 43 8.10 12.76 9.27
N GLY A 44 9.16 13.37 9.81
CA GLY A 44 9.96 12.78 10.89
C GLY A 44 9.14 12.47 12.14
N LEU A 45 8.24 13.39 12.53
CA LEU A 45 7.30 13.18 13.63
C LEU A 45 6.23 12.13 13.31
N GLY A 46 5.69 12.13 12.08
CA GLY A 46 4.68 11.18 11.62
C GLY A 46 5.19 9.74 11.58
N LYS A 47 6.48 9.53 11.33
CA LYS A 47 7.13 8.21 11.29
C LYS A 47 6.93 7.39 12.57
N PHE A 48 6.90 8.04 13.74
CA PHE A 48 6.64 7.39 15.03
C PHE A 48 5.19 6.90 15.19
N GLY A 49 4.25 7.46 14.41
CA GLY A 49 2.86 6.98 14.32
C GLY A 49 2.70 5.84 13.31
N GLU A 50 3.52 5.81 12.25
CA GLU A 50 3.47 4.77 11.21
C GLU A 50 4.21 3.48 11.60
N ILE A 51 5.38 3.60 12.21
CA ILE A 51 6.22 2.47 12.62
C ILE A 51 6.33 2.49 14.14
N PRO A 52 5.49 1.71 14.86
CA PRO A 52 5.52 1.70 16.31
C PRO A 52 6.85 1.11 16.81
N VAL A 53 7.50 1.83 17.70
CA VAL A 53 8.69 1.33 18.40
C VAL A 53 8.31 0.21 19.35
N GLY A 54 9.11 -0.85 19.39
CA GLY A 54 8.80 -2.02 20.20
C GLY A 54 9.77 -3.16 20.01
N THR A 55 9.88 -4.00 21.03
CA THR A 55 10.70 -5.22 20.96
C THR A 55 10.22 -6.18 19.88
N TYR A 56 8.91 -6.19 19.57
CA TYR A 56 8.34 -7.03 18.51
C TYR A 56 8.61 -6.49 17.10
N THR A 57 8.82 -5.18 16.93
CA THR A 57 9.25 -4.59 15.65
C THR A 57 10.78 -4.56 15.50
N GLY A 58 11.53 -4.98 16.52
CA GLY A 58 12.99 -4.91 16.55
C GLY A 58 13.55 -3.49 16.61
N THR A 59 12.70 -2.47 16.85
CA THR A 59 13.13 -1.07 16.89
C THR A 59 13.19 -0.55 18.33
N PRO A 60 14.38 -0.20 18.85
CA PRO A 60 14.48 0.33 20.21
C PRO A 60 13.93 1.75 20.30
N GLN A 61 13.29 2.06 21.42
CA GLN A 61 12.87 3.42 21.76
C GLN A 61 14.09 4.22 22.25
N ILE A 62 14.68 5.02 21.35
CA ILE A 62 15.84 5.86 21.68
C ILE A 62 15.35 7.26 22.00
N GLN A 63 15.38 7.63 23.28
CA GLN A 63 14.94 8.94 23.77
C GLN A 63 15.98 9.61 24.67
N VAL A 64 16.16 10.91 24.47
CA VAL A 64 17.01 11.78 25.29
C VAL A 64 16.11 12.82 25.96
N PRO A 65 15.84 12.69 27.27
CA PRO A 65 15.07 13.69 28.00
C PRO A 65 15.93 14.92 28.25
N LEU A 66 15.47 16.08 27.77
CA LEU A 66 16.15 17.35 27.97
C LEU A 66 15.59 18.07 29.21
N TYR A 67 14.28 18.21 29.28
CA TYR A 67 13.61 18.90 30.37
C TYR A 67 12.14 18.47 30.46
N THR A 68 11.55 18.48 31.65
CA THR A 68 10.10 18.32 31.81
C THR A 68 9.54 19.62 32.34
N VAL A 69 8.70 20.28 31.56
CA VAL A 69 8.02 21.50 31.99
C VAL A 69 6.99 21.12 33.05
N PRO A 70 7.11 21.67 34.26
CA PRO A 70 6.23 21.32 35.36
C PRO A 70 4.85 21.95 35.18
N GLY A 71 3.83 21.19 35.59
CA GLY A 71 2.50 21.70 35.93
C GLY A 71 1.95 20.91 37.10
N LYS A 72 0.81 21.33 37.64
CA LYS A 72 0.22 20.72 38.83
C LYS A 72 -0.36 19.33 38.56
N LYS A 73 -1.03 19.17 37.43
CA LYS A 73 -1.69 17.94 36.98
C LYS A 73 -1.18 17.52 35.59
N LEU A 74 -0.89 18.50 34.74
CA LEU A 74 -0.43 18.28 33.39
C LEU A 74 1.03 18.71 33.29
N SER A 75 1.91 17.84 32.80
CA SER A 75 3.34 18.14 32.59
C SER A 75 3.73 17.88 31.13
N LEU A 76 4.67 18.65 30.61
CA LEU A 76 5.12 18.54 29.23
C LEU A 76 6.60 18.11 29.18
N PRO A 77 6.89 16.84 28.84
CA PRO A 77 8.26 16.40 28.61
C PRO A 77 8.79 16.95 27.28
N ILE A 78 10.02 17.47 27.32
CA ILE A 78 10.80 17.91 26.17
C ILE A 78 11.87 16.87 25.92
N THR A 79 11.72 16.08 24.86
CA THR A 79 12.58 14.93 24.56
C THR A 79 13.01 14.94 23.10
N LEU A 80 14.26 14.55 22.84
CA LEU A 80 14.69 14.17 21.49
C LEU A 80 14.50 12.67 21.32
N SER A 81 13.90 12.27 20.21
CA SER A 81 13.77 10.87 19.84
C SER A 81 14.51 10.58 18.56
N TYR A 82 15.12 9.41 18.47
CA TYR A 82 15.73 8.91 17.24
C TYR A 82 14.94 7.70 16.74
N HIS A 83 14.59 7.69 15.45
CA HIS A 83 13.87 6.57 14.84
C HIS A 83 14.84 5.52 14.30
N ALA A 84 14.92 4.35 14.95
CA ALA A 84 15.93 3.32 14.67
C ALA A 84 15.68 2.44 13.43
N SER A 85 14.71 2.78 12.56
CA SER A 85 14.40 2.01 11.33
C SER A 85 15.44 2.16 10.21
N GLY A 86 16.61 2.72 10.48
CA GLY A 86 17.59 3.07 9.46
C GLY A 86 17.27 4.34 8.67
N ILE A 87 18.23 4.73 7.81
CA ILE A 87 18.19 5.92 6.96
C ILE A 87 18.07 5.51 5.50
N LYS A 88 17.03 5.98 4.82
CA LYS A 88 16.86 5.74 3.38
C LYS A 88 17.72 6.69 2.55
N ALA A 89 18.04 6.29 1.32
CA ALA A 89 18.86 7.10 0.41
C ALA A 89 18.24 8.48 0.13
N ASP A 90 16.91 8.58 0.12
CA ASP A 90 16.19 9.83 -0.20
C ASP A 90 15.69 10.59 1.03
N ASP A 91 15.97 10.10 2.25
CA ASP A 91 15.55 10.75 3.50
C ASP A 91 16.11 12.18 3.60
N ILE A 92 15.24 13.08 4.06
CA ILE A 92 15.52 14.49 4.30
C ILE A 92 15.57 14.72 5.81
N ALA A 93 16.59 15.42 6.28
CA ALA A 93 16.70 15.78 7.69
C ALA A 93 15.73 16.91 8.05
N GLY A 94 15.08 16.80 9.20
CA GLY A 94 14.43 17.93 9.84
C GLY A 94 15.43 18.87 10.54
N TRP A 95 14.90 19.91 11.17
CA TRP A 95 15.67 20.94 11.87
C TRP A 95 16.49 20.47 13.08
N VAL A 96 16.33 19.23 13.55
CA VAL A 96 17.17 18.65 14.63
C VAL A 96 18.17 17.60 14.14
N GLY A 97 18.34 17.48 12.81
CA GLY A 97 19.24 16.52 12.18
C GLY A 97 18.55 15.26 11.70
N LEU A 98 19.23 14.51 10.83
CA LEU A 98 18.69 13.32 10.18
C LEU A 98 18.36 12.21 11.20
N GLY A 99 17.15 11.65 11.11
CA GLY A 99 16.66 10.58 11.98
C GLY A 99 16.23 11.03 13.38
N TRP A 100 16.48 12.29 13.76
CA TRP A 100 16.04 12.87 15.03
C TRP A 100 14.73 13.63 14.89
N SER A 101 13.94 13.65 15.94
CA SER A 101 12.75 14.48 16.08
C SER A 101 12.65 15.04 17.49
N LEU A 102 12.21 16.29 17.60
CA LEU A 102 12.00 16.96 18.87
C LEU A 102 10.53 16.82 19.27
N HIS A 103 10.29 16.20 20.42
CA HIS A 103 8.98 16.19 21.07
C HIS A 103 8.97 17.31 22.11
N ALA A 104 8.42 18.45 21.72
CA ALA A 104 8.30 19.63 22.57
C ALA A 104 6.92 20.30 22.46
N GLY A 105 6.00 19.68 21.73
CA GLY A 105 4.66 20.18 21.44
C GLY A 105 3.83 19.04 20.87
N GLY A 106 3.05 19.34 19.85
CA GLY A 106 2.34 18.31 19.12
C GLY A 106 1.92 18.75 17.74
N SER A 107 1.63 17.77 16.89
CA SER A 107 1.18 18.02 15.53
C SER A 107 0.27 16.89 15.06
N ILE A 108 -0.70 17.25 14.23
CA ILE A 108 -1.46 16.34 13.36
C ILE A 108 -0.91 16.56 11.96
N ILE A 109 -0.47 15.50 11.31
CA ILE A 109 0.28 15.52 10.06
C ILE A 109 -0.50 14.71 9.06
N ARG A 110 -0.70 15.25 7.86
CA ARG A 110 -1.45 14.63 6.78
C ARG A 110 -0.49 14.15 5.70
N THR A 111 -0.63 12.89 5.34
CA THR A 111 -0.05 12.33 4.12
C THR A 111 -1.16 12.20 3.09
N VAL A 112 -1.10 12.99 2.02
CA VAL A 112 -2.14 13.01 1.00
C VAL A 112 -1.98 11.84 0.05
N ALA A 113 -3.05 11.07 -0.14
CA ALA A 113 -3.11 9.88 -0.98
C ALA A 113 -3.92 10.15 -2.25
N GLY A 114 -3.40 10.99 -3.16
CA GLY A 114 -4.15 11.43 -4.35
C GLY A 114 -4.47 12.92 -4.29
N LEU A 115 -5.72 13.25 -3.97
CA LEU A 115 -6.21 14.61 -3.75
C LEU A 115 -6.51 14.80 -2.25
N PRO A 116 -6.33 16.03 -1.71
CA PRO A 116 -6.72 16.29 -0.34
C PRO A 116 -8.20 15.95 -0.11
N ASP A 117 -8.49 15.01 0.79
CA ASP A 117 -9.81 14.62 1.31
C ASP A 117 -10.89 15.72 1.25
N ASP A 118 -10.58 16.91 1.78
CA ASP A 118 -11.49 18.02 2.04
C ASP A 118 -11.51 19.09 0.94
N GLU A 119 -10.80 18.88 -0.17
CA GLU A 119 -10.84 19.73 -1.37
C GLU A 119 -11.84 19.20 -2.42
N PRO A 120 -12.25 20.01 -3.42
CA PRO A 120 -13.11 19.54 -4.50
C PRO A 120 -12.54 18.31 -5.21
N GLY A 121 -13.30 17.22 -5.24
CA GLY A 121 -12.86 15.93 -5.78
C GLY A 121 -12.16 15.03 -4.77
N GLY A 122 -11.76 15.54 -3.61
CA GLY A 122 -11.21 14.75 -2.51
C GLY A 122 -12.23 13.80 -1.87
N TYR A 123 -11.72 12.80 -1.15
CA TYR A 123 -12.52 11.74 -0.55
C TYR A 123 -13.73 12.27 0.25
N LEU A 124 -13.58 13.25 1.13
CA LEU A 124 -14.67 13.79 1.94
C LEU A 124 -15.63 14.70 1.16
N TYR A 125 -15.24 15.18 -0.02
CA TYR A 125 -16.07 16.04 -0.88
C TYR A 125 -16.96 15.24 -1.83
N VAL A 126 -16.51 14.06 -2.27
CA VAL A 126 -17.28 13.20 -3.18
C VAL A 126 -18.48 12.61 -2.44
N THR A 127 -19.63 13.27 -2.58
CA THR A 127 -20.94 12.84 -2.05
C THR A 127 -21.61 11.77 -2.93
N ALA A 128 -21.12 11.60 -4.16
CA ALA A 128 -21.69 10.70 -5.15
C ALA A 128 -21.23 9.25 -4.92
N HIS A 129 -22.18 8.45 -4.45
CA HIS A 129 -22.20 6.99 -4.52
C HIS A 129 -21.11 6.29 -3.69
N GLN A 130 -21.45 6.14 -2.41
CA GLN A 130 -20.96 5.05 -1.57
C GLN A 130 -20.85 3.79 -2.43
N PHE A 131 -19.70 3.09 -2.42
CA PHE A 131 -19.78 1.65 -2.57
C PHE A 131 -20.82 1.21 -1.53
N PRO A 132 -21.97 0.64 -1.92
CA PRO A 132 -22.99 0.29 -0.96
C PRO A 132 -22.33 -0.55 0.13
N GLU A 133 -22.53 -0.16 1.39
CA GLU A 133 -22.30 -1.07 2.49
C GLU A 133 -23.00 -2.38 2.10
N PRO A 134 -22.35 -3.56 2.15
CA PRO A 134 -22.98 -4.82 1.77
C PRO A 134 -24.05 -5.15 2.83
N GLN A 135 -25.17 -4.45 2.75
CA GLN A 135 -26.35 -4.66 3.56
C GLN A 135 -27.08 -5.81 2.87
N SER A 136 -26.86 -7.00 3.43
CA SER A 136 -27.42 -8.31 3.07
C SER A 136 -26.72 -9.07 1.94
N GLU A 137 -26.70 -10.39 2.12
CA GLU A 137 -25.98 -11.41 1.35
C GLU A 137 -26.05 -11.22 -0.17
N PRO A 138 -25.00 -11.65 -0.92
CA PRO A 138 -24.99 -11.59 -2.38
C PRO A 138 -26.04 -12.56 -2.93
N TYR A 139 -27.28 -12.08 -3.06
CA TYR A 139 -28.33 -12.81 -3.74
C TYR A 139 -27.96 -12.92 -5.23
N ALA A 140 -28.10 -14.13 -5.76
CA ALA A 140 -27.65 -14.55 -7.07
C ALA A 140 -28.09 -13.61 -8.20
N GLY A 141 -27.13 -13.28 -9.06
CA GLY A 141 -27.26 -12.35 -10.17
C GLY A 141 -26.63 -11.03 -9.80
N LEU A 142 -25.47 -10.72 -10.39
CA LEU A 142 -24.78 -9.44 -10.27
C LEU A 142 -25.76 -8.29 -10.49
N GLN A 143 -26.39 -7.81 -9.42
CA GLN A 143 -27.06 -6.53 -9.46
C GLN A 143 -25.92 -5.51 -9.54
N PRO A 144 -25.84 -4.74 -10.64
CA PRO A 144 -24.93 -3.62 -10.68
C PRO A 144 -25.19 -2.80 -9.42
N LEU A 145 -24.11 -2.40 -8.75
CA LEU A 145 -24.09 -1.24 -7.85
C LEU A 145 -25.19 -0.27 -8.31
N GLN A 146 -26.17 0.05 -7.47
CA GLN A 146 -27.29 0.91 -7.86
C GLN A 146 -26.76 2.32 -8.18
N PHE A 147 -26.34 2.48 -9.42
CA PHE A 147 -26.20 3.75 -10.13
C PHE A 147 -27.47 3.87 -10.96
N ASP A 148 -28.15 5.02 -10.91
CA ASP A 148 -29.40 5.25 -11.64
C ASP A 148 -29.20 5.23 -13.18
N ASP A 149 -27.94 5.26 -13.67
CA ASP A 149 -27.53 5.15 -15.07
C ASP A 149 -26.12 4.51 -15.19
N GLU A 150 -25.90 3.61 -16.16
CA GLU A 150 -24.57 3.05 -16.48
C GLU A 150 -23.56 4.14 -16.87
N PHE A 151 -24.06 5.26 -17.42
CA PHE A 151 -23.26 6.43 -17.77
C PHE A 151 -22.58 7.07 -16.54
N ASP A 152 -23.28 7.14 -15.40
CA ASP A 152 -22.74 7.75 -14.18
C ASP A 152 -21.64 6.89 -13.56
N LYS A 153 -21.77 5.56 -13.62
CA LYS A 153 -20.71 4.63 -13.19
C LYS A 153 -19.48 4.75 -14.07
N TYR A 154 -19.65 4.78 -15.39
CA TYR A 154 -18.55 4.98 -16.32
C TYR A 154 -17.86 6.33 -16.06
N ASN A 155 -18.64 7.40 -15.88
CA ASN A 155 -18.10 8.73 -15.60
C ASN A 155 -17.35 8.76 -14.26
N TYR A 156 -17.89 8.14 -13.20
CA TYR A 156 -17.21 8.03 -11.90
C TYR A 156 -15.86 7.30 -12.04
N LEU A 157 -15.84 6.10 -12.64
CA LEU A 157 -14.61 5.34 -12.84
C LEU A 157 -13.62 6.08 -13.75
N TYR A 158 -14.11 6.78 -14.76
CA TYR A 158 -13.29 7.60 -15.63
C TYR A 158 -12.66 8.77 -14.87
N GLN A 159 -13.42 9.47 -14.02
CA GLN A 159 -12.90 10.57 -13.20
C GLN A 159 -11.89 10.08 -12.16
N LEU A 160 -12.15 8.92 -11.55
CA LEU A 160 -11.25 8.28 -10.58
C LEU A 160 -9.93 7.89 -11.25
N ALA A 161 -10.01 7.22 -12.40
CA ALA A 161 -8.83 6.77 -13.13
C ALA A 161 -7.97 7.91 -13.71
N ASN A 162 -8.59 9.09 -13.96
CA ASN A 162 -7.86 10.30 -14.35
C ASN A 162 -7.41 11.14 -13.14
N GLY A 163 -7.71 10.75 -11.91
CA GLY A 163 -7.32 11.48 -10.69
C GLY A 163 -8.06 12.81 -10.50
N HIS A 164 -9.26 12.97 -11.07
CA HIS A 164 -10.12 14.13 -10.82
C HIS A 164 -11.00 13.95 -9.58
N ILE A 165 -11.21 12.70 -9.17
CA ILE A 165 -11.84 12.35 -7.89
C ILE A 165 -10.96 11.35 -7.15
N ASP A 166 -11.04 11.36 -5.83
CA ASP A 166 -10.29 10.50 -4.95
C ASP A 166 -11.17 9.46 -4.26
N GLY A 167 -10.77 8.20 -4.38
CA GLY A 167 -11.42 7.06 -3.76
C GLY A 167 -10.78 6.68 -2.41
N ASP A 168 -9.56 7.13 -2.16
CA ASP A 168 -8.77 6.71 -1.01
C ASP A 168 -8.75 7.82 0.06
N PRO A 169 -8.94 7.48 1.35
CA PRO A 169 -8.85 8.47 2.41
C PRO A 169 -7.38 8.84 2.69
N ASP A 170 -7.15 10.12 3.02
CA ASP A 170 -5.86 10.55 3.51
C ASP A 170 -5.52 9.93 4.88
N ILE A 171 -4.21 9.77 5.12
CA ILE A 171 -3.69 9.24 6.38
C ILE A 171 -3.24 10.41 7.25
N TYR A 172 -3.80 10.50 8.45
CA TYR A 172 -3.41 11.50 9.45
C TYR A 172 -2.61 10.83 10.55
N SER A 173 -1.36 11.26 10.76
CA SER A 173 -0.52 10.84 11.88
C SER A 173 -0.49 11.93 12.94
N PHE A 174 -0.54 11.56 14.22
CA PHE A 174 -0.47 12.54 15.31
C PHE A 174 0.57 12.14 16.34
N GLN A 175 1.13 13.17 16.97
CA GLN A 175 2.02 13.04 18.12
C GLN A 175 1.83 14.26 19.01
N PHE A 176 1.47 14.08 20.27
CA PHE A 176 1.36 15.17 21.25
C PHE A 176 1.35 14.59 22.68
N ALA A 177 1.96 15.28 23.64
CA ALA A 177 1.85 14.96 25.08
C ALA A 177 1.94 13.46 25.49
N GLY A 178 2.76 12.67 24.79
CA GLY A 178 2.91 11.23 25.04
C GLY A 178 1.95 10.31 24.25
N HIS A 179 0.93 10.87 23.59
CA HIS A 179 0.08 10.16 22.64
C HIS A 179 0.68 10.19 21.24
N SER A 180 0.61 9.06 20.54
CA SER A 180 1.00 8.94 19.15
C SER A 180 0.15 7.91 18.42
N GLY A 181 0.01 8.05 17.11
CA GLY A 181 -0.72 7.09 16.29
C GLY A 181 -1.14 7.69 14.98
N ARG A 182 -2.07 7.02 14.32
CA ARG A 182 -2.68 7.48 13.08
C ARG A 182 -4.20 7.42 13.17
N PHE A 183 -4.88 8.13 12.30
CA PHE A 183 -6.30 7.98 12.09
C PHE A 183 -6.66 8.26 10.63
N ILE A 184 -7.82 7.71 10.25
CA ILE A 184 -8.50 8.02 8.99
C ILE A 184 -9.86 8.61 9.31
N ILE A 185 -10.40 9.39 8.38
CA ILE A 185 -11.70 10.03 8.50
C ILE A 185 -12.64 9.28 7.54
N ASP A 186 -13.76 8.76 8.05
CA ASP A 186 -14.79 8.20 7.17
C ASP A 186 -15.65 9.31 6.54
N LYS A 187 -16.48 8.94 5.55
CA LYS A 187 -17.40 9.88 4.88
C LYS A 187 -18.41 10.56 5.81
N ASN A 188 -18.63 10.02 7.02
CA ASN A 188 -19.50 10.59 8.05
C ASN A 188 -18.73 11.53 9.01
N PHE A 189 -17.47 11.84 8.71
CA PHE A 189 -16.56 12.61 9.57
C PHE A 189 -16.26 11.94 10.91
N LYS A 190 -16.43 10.61 11.00
CA LYS A 190 -16.00 9.85 12.17
C LYS A 190 -14.52 9.50 12.03
N VAL A 191 -13.79 9.81 13.07
CA VAL A 191 -12.35 9.54 13.18
C VAL A 191 -12.12 8.14 13.73
N SER A 192 -11.31 7.33 13.04
CA SER A 192 -10.93 6.00 13.47
C SER A 192 -9.43 5.96 13.79
N VAL A 193 -9.09 5.91 15.08
CA VAL A 193 -7.71 5.96 15.59
C VAL A 193 -7.07 4.57 15.64
N VAL A 194 -5.82 4.47 15.18
CA VAL A 194 -5.01 3.24 15.12
C VAL A 194 -3.62 3.52 15.69
N PRO A 195 -3.15 2.76 16.69
CA PRO A 195 -3.91 1.79 17.48
C PRO A 195 -5.03 2.48 18.27
N HIS A 196 -6.07 1.73 18.65
CA HIS A 196 -7.21 2.27 19.38
C HIS A 196 -6.76 2.98 20.66
N GLN A 197 -7.16 4.25 20.81
CA GLN A 197 -6.93 5.07 22.00
C GLN A 197 -8.23 5.77 22.37
N ASN A 198 -8.43 6.04 23.66
CA ASN A 198 -9.61 6.72 24.19
C ASN A 198 -9.53 8.24 23.98
N LEU A 199 -9.24 8.66 22.76
CA LEU A 199 -9.16 10.06 22.36
C LEU A 199 -10.45 10.49 21.69
N LYS A 200 -11.01 11.62 22.13
CA LYS A 200 -12.13 12.26 21.44
C LYS A 200 -11.57 13.33 20.50
N VAL A 201 -11.62 13.05 19.20
CA VAL A 201 -11.16 13.98 18.15
C VAL A 201 -12.36 14.74 17.59
N THR A 202 -12.28 16.07 17.57
CA THR A 202 -13.30 16.96 17.02
C THR A 202 -12.70 17.79 15.89
N ILE A 203 -13.38 17.81 14.74
CA ILE A 203 -12.94 18.50 13.52
C ILE A 203 -13.76 19.78 13.36
N THR A 204 -13.08 20.91 13.18
CA THR A 204 -13.70 22.17 12.77
C THR A 204 -13.43 22.38 11.29
N ARG A 205 -14.47 22.75 10.53
CA ARG A 205 -14.37 23.07 9.10
C ARG A 205 -14.62 24.54 8.84
N ASN A 206 -13.94 25.10 7.85
CA ASN A 206 -14.14 26.49 7.42
C ASN A 206 -15.41 26.62 6.55
N THR A 207 -15.70 27.85 6.09
CA THR A 207 -16.87 28.14 5.24
C THR A 207 -16.81 27.48 3.86
N ALA A 208 -15.62 27.11 3.38
CA ALA A 208 -15.41 26.36 2.13
C ALA A 208 -15.55 24.84 2.33
N GLY A 209 -15.72 24.37 3.57
CA GLY A 209 -15.83 22.95 3.91
C GLY A 209 -14.49 22.25 4.16
N ASN A 210 -13.36 22.96 4.03
CA ASN A 210 -12.04 22.41 4.31
C ASN A 210 -11.82 22.25 5.82
N ILE A 211 -10.99 21.30 6.21
CA ILE A 211 -10.57 21.05 7.59
C ILE A 211 -9.72 22.23 8.05
N ASP A 212 -10.20 22.90 9.08
CA ASP A 212 -9.64 24.15 9.58
C ASP A 212 -8.79 23.92 10.83
N SER A 213 -9.34 23.27 11.85
CA SER A 213 -8.66 23.02 13.12
C SER A 213 -9.15 21.76 13.80
N TRP A 214 -8.39 21.32 14.81
CA TRP A 214 -8.65 20.10 15.55
C TRP A 214 -8.66 20.37 17.05
N GLU A 215 -9.59 19.73 17.75
CA GLU A 215 -9.56 19.60 19.20
C GLU A 215 -9.48 18.11 19.56
N ILE A 216 -8.48 17.74 20.34
CA ILE A 216 -8.37 16.40 20.91
C ILE A 216 -8.56 16.49 22.42
N ARG A 217 -9.40 15.61 22.97
CA ARG A 217 -9.54 15.42 24.41
C ARG A 217 -9.11 14.02 24.80
N ASP A 218 -8.22 13.93 25.78
CA ASP A 218 -7.73 12.64 26.32
C ASP A 218 -8.67 12.05 27.39
N GLU A 219 -8.37 10.84 27.84
CA GLU A 219 -9.11 10.12 28.88
C GLU A 219 -9.11 10.82 30.24
N SER A 220 -8.11 11.66 30.49
CA SER A 220 -8.00 12.47 31.71
C SER A 220 -8.80 13.77 31.62
N GLY A 221 -9.32 14.08 30.43
CA GLY A 221 -10.10 15.27 30.14
C GLY A 221 -9.26 16.50 29.80
N ASN A 222 -7.94 16.38 29.59
CA ASN A 222 -7.11 17.47 29.09
C ASN A 222 -7.48 17.77 27.63
N ILE A 223 -7.33 19.03 27.24
CA ILE A 223 -7.75 19.54 25.94
C ILE A 223 -6.52 20.02 25.17
N TYR A 224 -6.42 19.64 23.91
CA TYR A 224 -5.34 19.97 23.00
C TYR A 224 -5.92 20.58 21.73
N GLN A 225 -5.49 21.80 21.37
CA GLN A 225 -5.98 22.54 20.22
C GLN A 225 -4.89 22.66 19.15
N PHE A 226 -5.23 22.36 17.90
CA PHE A 226 -4.30 22.34 16.78
C PHE A 226 -4.81 23.20 15.62
N GLY A 227 -3.91 24.01 15.07
CA GLY A 227 -4.17 24.72 13.81
C GLY A 227 -5.33 25.72 13.86
N ASP A 228 -5.62 26.32 15.01
CA ASP A 228 -6.68 27.30 15.21
C ASP A 228 -6.51 28.58 14.39
N THR A 229 -5.27 28.92 14.01
CA THR A 229 -4.95 30.00 13.05
C THR A 229 -3.90 29.54 12.03
N ASP A 230 -3.67 30.34 10.99
CA ASP A 230 -2.67 30.09 9.95
C ASP A 230 -1.23 29.98 10.51
N ASP A 231 -0.97 30.63 11.65
CA ASP A 231 0.32 30.56 12.35
C ASP A 231 0.65 29.15 12.83
N TYR A 232 -0.36 28.27 12.93
CA TYR A 232 -0.26 26.90 13.41
C TYR A 232 -0.50 25.86 12.31
N ARG A 233 -0.54 26.27 11.03
CA ARG A 233 -0.76 25.36 9.89
C ARG A 233 0.46 25.34 8.98
N GLU A 234 0.89 24.13 8.61
CA GLU A 234 1.87 23.94 7.54
C GLU A 234 1.17 23.70 6.21
N TYR A 235 1.78 24.21 5.15
CA TYR A 235 1.27 24.04 3.80
C TYR A 235 2.31 23.39 2.90
N THR A 236 1.83 22.52 2.04
CA THR A 236 2.63 21.88 1.02
C THR A 236 2.17 22.37 -0.35
N ASP A 237 3.08 23.07 -1.04
CA ASP A 237 2.91 23.63 -2.38
C ASP A 237 3.36 22.58 -3.41
N VAL A 238 2.43 22.08 -4.22
CA VAL A 238 2.75 21.23 -5.37
C VAL A 238 3.22 22.11 -6.52
N LEU A 239 4.46 21.94 -6.96
CA LEU A 239 5.06 22.77 -7.99
C LEU A 239 5.17 22.01 -9.32
N ASN A 240 4.90 22.71 -10.42
CA ASN A 240 5.12 22.17 -11.77
C ASN A 240 6.60 22.17 -12.17
N GLU A 241 6.90 21.63 -13.36
CA GLU A 241 8.27 21.55 -13.89
C GLU A 241 8.95 22.93 -14.04
N HIS A 242 8.17 24.00 -14.19
CA HIS A 242 8.65 25.39 -14.26
C HIS A 242 8.78 26.07 -12.88
N GLY A 243 8.43 25.38 -11.79
CA GLY A 243 8.48 25.91 -10.42
C GLY A 243 7.28 26.74 -10.00
N ASN A 244 6.22 26.80 -10.80
CA ASN A 244 4.96 27.48 -10.44
C ASN A 244 4.08 26.56 -9.59
N MET A 245 3.40 27.11 -8.60
CA MET A 245 2.47 26.38 -7.75
C MET A 245 1.20 26.00 -8.53
N GLU A 246 0.91 24.69 -8.60
CA GLU A 246 -0.32 24.14 -9.18
C GLU A 246 -1.42 24.02 -8.13
N SER A 247 -1.07 23.53 -6.94
CA SER A 247 -1.98 23.38 -5.82
C SER A 247 -1.27 23.56 -4.47
N ARG A 248 -2.06 23.84 -3.44
CA ARG A 248 -1.63 23.98 -2.06
C ARG A 248 -2.67 23.34 -1.16
N HIS A 249 -2.21 22.53 -0.21
CA HIS A 249 -3.06 21.97 0.85
C HIS A 249 -2.37 22.12 2.20
N VAL A 250 -3.16 22.03 3.28
CA VAL A 250 -2.64 21.96 4.64
C VAL A 250 -2.06 20.57 4.86
N SER A 251 -0.79 20.48 5.24
CA SER A 251 -0.07 19.22 5.46
C SER A 251 0.21 18.93 6.93
N ALA A 252 0.14 19.94 7.81
CA ALA A 252 0.13 19.70 9.25
C ALA A 252 -0.61 20.80 10.02
N TRP A 253 -1.20 20.44 11.16
CA TRP A 253 -1.76 21.34 12.17
C TRP A 253 -0.98 21.17 13.46
N HIS A 254 -0.30 22.24 13.89
CA HIS A 254 0.53 22.27 15.09
C HIS A 254 -0.29 22.63 16.32
N LEU A 255 0.11 22.08 17.46
CA LEU A 255 -0.48 22.33 18.77
C LEU A 255 -0.25 23.80 19.13
N SER A 256 -1.33 24.54 19.34
CA SER A 256 -1.27 25.94 19.76
C SER A 256 -1.48 26.09 21.27
N LYS A 257 -2.29 25.21 21.84
CA LYS A 257 -2.63 25.23 23.27
C LYS A 257 -2.88 23.82 23.81
N MET A 258 -2.41 23.57 25.03
CA MET A 258 -2.87 22.46 25.85
C MET A 258 -3.28 22.94 27.24
N GLU A 259 -4.37 22.38 27.77
CA GLU A 259 -4.92 22.77 29.06
C GLU A 259 -5.44 21.57 29.86
N SER A 260 -5.26 21.67 31.17
CA SER A 260 -5.86 20.75 32.14
C SER A 260 -7.39 20.97 32.25
N PRO A 261 -8.19 19.95 32.62
CA PRO A 261 -9.65 20.09 32.68
C PRO A 261 -10.14 21.14 33.67
N ASN A 262 -9.35 21.43 34.71
CA ASN A 262 -9.62 22.48 35.70
C ASN A 262 -9.00 23.84 35.34
N GLN A 263 -8.37 23.96 34.17
CA GLN A 263 -7.70 25.17 33.67
C GLN A 263 -6.60 25.72 34.59
N GLU A 264 -6.05 24.89 35.48
CA GLU A 264 -4.98 25.33 36.39
C GLU A 264 -3.60 25.30 35.74
N ASP A 265 -3.41 24.36 34.81
CA ASP A 265 -2.27 24.26 33.92
C ASP A 265 -2.69 24.63 32.49
N GLU A 266 -2.01 25.60 31.92
CA GLU A 266 -2.14 26.05 30.53
C GLU A 266 -0.74 26.21 29.94
N TYR A 267 -0.56 25.69 28.73
CA TYR A 267 0.65 25.86 27.94
C TYR A 267 0.26 26.41 26.57
N ARG A 268 1.00 27.42 26.10
CA ARG A 268 0.81 28.05 24.79
C ARG A 268 2.07 27.91 23.97
N PHE A 269 1.91 27.56 22.71
CA PHE A 269 3.00 27.32 21.78
C PHE A 269 3.06 28.47 20.78
N SER A 270 4.26 28.80 20.33
CA SER A 270 4.48 29.74 19.24
C SER A 270 5.45 29.13 18.23
N TYR A 271 5.26 29.47 16.96
CA TYR A 271 6.06 28.94 15.86
C TYR A 271 6.65 30.07 15.02
N SER A 272 7.70 29.78 14.28
CA SER A 272 8.31 30.64 13.28
C SER A 272 8.20 30.00 11.91
N ASP A 273 7.87 30.81 10.90
CA ASP A 273 7.77 30.36 9.52
C ASP A 273 9.13 30.02 8.93
N HIS A 274 9.17 28.90 8.21
CA HIS A 274 10.30 28.50 7.39
C HIS A 274 9.81 28.00 6.03
N TYR A 275 10.49 28.39 4.95
CA TYR A 275 10.16 27.91 3.61
C TYR A 275 11.32 27.10 3.04
N SER A 276 11.04 25.87 2.66
CA SER A 276 11.99 24.96 2.04
C SER A 276 11.41 24.42 0.73
N VAL A 277 12.28 24.08 -0.21
CA VAL A 277 11.86 23.40 -1.46
C VAL A 277 12.61 22.09 -1.54
N HIS A 278 11.87 21.02 -1.72
CA HIS A 278 12.40 19.69 -1.86
C HIS A 278 12.04 19.09 -3.20
N SER A 279 12.96 18.30 -3.71
CA SER A 279 12.84 17.59 -4.96
C SER A 279 12.76 16.10 -4.62
N TYR A 280 11.77 15.41 -5.19
CA TYR A 280 11.51 14.00 -4.98
C TYR A 280 11.53 13.27 -6.33
N PRO A 281 12.13 12.07 -6.40
CA PRO A 281 12.05 11.25 -7.62
C PRO A 281 10.59 10.83 -7.83
N VAL A 282 10.13 10.89 -9.08
CA VAL A 282 8.78 10.44 -9.47
C VAL A 282 8.90 9.14 -10.24
N PRO A 283 8.12 8.10 -9.90
CA PRO A 283 8.07 6.91 -10.72
C PRO A 283 7.51 7.27 -12.10
N VAL A 284 8.28 6.98 -13.14
CA VAL A 284 7.85 7.14 -14.54
C VAL A 284 7.61 5.77 -15.13
N LYS A 285 6.39 5.55 -15.65
CA LYS A 285 6.13 4.38 -16.50
C LYS A 285 6.86 4.59 -17.82
N MET A 286 7.66 3.61 -18.20
CA MET A 286 8.46 3.66 -19.43
C MET A 286 8.07 2.53 -20.36
N GLU A 287 7.95 2.84 -21.65
CA GLU A 287 7.64 1.86 -22.69
C GLU A 287 8.87 1.71 -23.61
N GLY A 288 9.24 0.48 -23.95
CA GLY A 288 10.39 0.16 -24.82
C GLY A 288 11.50 -0.64 -24.13
N PHE A 289 12.46 -1.14 -24.91
CA PHE A 289 13.46 -2.12 -24.45
C PHE A 289 14.59 -1.48 -23.60
N LEU A 290 14.84 -0.17 -23.74
CA LEU A 290 15.85 0.60 -23.00
C LEU A 290 15.50 2.10 -23.08
N PRO A 291 14.79 2.67 -22.10
CA PRO A 291 14.50 4.10 -22.13
C PRO A 291 15.76 4.96 -21.89
N PRO A 292 15.85 6.16 -22.49
CA PRO A 292 16.91 7.13 -22.21
C PRO A 292 17.02 7.48 -20.71
N LEU A 293 18.24 7.70 -20.21
CA LEU A 293 18.50 8.06 -18.80
C LEU A 293 17.75 9.32 -18.35
N GLU A 294 17.53 10.26 -19.27
CA GLU A 294 16.82 11.52 -19.04
C GLU A 294 15.33 11.28 -18.71
N ASP A 295 14.71 10.27 -19.32
CA ASP A 295 13.31 9.93 -19.11
C ASP A 295 13.08 9.18 -17.78
N ILE A 296 14.11 8.55 -17.23
CA ILE A 296 14.09 7.83 -15.94
C ILE A 296 14.14 8.82 -14.76
N ARG A 297 14.63 10.05 -14.97
CA ARG A 297 14.87 11.06 -13.93
C ARG A 297 13.83 12.16 -13.93
N ARG A 298 12.55 11.82 -13.81
CA ARG A 298 11.55 12.84 -13.45
C ARG A 298 11.59 13.14 -11.97
N VAL A 299 11.54 14.42 -11.67
CA VAL A 299 11.62 14.96 -10.32
C VAL A 299 10.44 15.88 -10.13
N LYS A 300 9.69 15.68 -9.05
CA LYS A 300 8.65 16.59 -8.62
C LYS A 300 9.23 17.52 -7.57
N LYS A 301 8.98 18.81 -7.73
CA LYS A 301 9.32 19.80 -6.72
C LYS A 301 8.11 20.04 -5.83
N THR A 302 8.39 20.19 -4.54
CA THR A 302 7.38 20.47 -3.54
C THR A 302 7.95 21.53 -2.61
N GLY A 303 7.24 22.65 -2.50
CA GLY A 303 7.54 23.69 -1.53
C GLY A 303 6.87 23.35 -0.20
N HIS A 304 7.55 23.56 0.91
CA HIS A 304 7.01 23.36 2.24
C HIS A 304 7.08 24.66 3.02
N ARG A 305 5.94 25.11 3.54
CA ARG A 305 5.82 26.22 4.47
C ARG A 305 5.75 25.61 5.87
N GLU A 306 6.93 25.35 6.41
CA GLU A 306 7.12 24.69 7.69
C GLU A 306 6.91 25.65 8.86
N LYS A 307 6.55 25.11 10.01
CA LYS A 307 6.45 25.83 11.27
C LYS A 307 7.44 25.21 12.25
N HIS A 308 8.50 25.95 12.58
CA HIS A 308 9.46 25.53 13.61
C HIS A 308 9.03 26.10 14.96
N LEU A 309 9.03 25.29 16.01
CA LEU A 309 8.67 25.74 17.35
C LEU A 309 9.64 26.85 17.78
N SER A 310 9.11 28.01 18.16
CA SER A 310 9.87 29.20 18.56
C SER A 310 9.75 29.49 20.07
N GLY A 311 8.65 29.06 20.69
CA GLY A 311 8.44 29.27 22.11
C GLY A 311 7.34 28.42 22.73
N ILE A 312 7.47 28.19 24.05
CA ILE A 312 6.43 27.61 24.89
C ILE A 312 6.27 28.50 26.12
N LEU A 313 5.09 29.04 26.34
CA LEU A 313 4.73 29.81 27.52
C LEU A 313 3.95 28.91 28.49
N PHE A 314 4.34 28.95 29.76
CA PHE A 314 3.67 28.23 30.85
C PHE A 314 3.69 29.09 32.12
N ARG A 315 2.95 28.68 33.14
CA ARG A 315 2.75 29.49 34.36
C ARG A 315 4.05 29.91 35.04
N GLU A 316 5.03 29.02 35.09
CA GLU A 316 6.28 29.22 35.85
C GLU A 316 7.40 29.87 35.00
N GLY A 317 7.19 30.07 33.70
CA GLY A 317 8.22 30.61 32.82
C GLY A 317 7.99 30.41 31.34
N LYS A 318 9.07 30.41 30.58
CA LYS A 318 9.04 30.18 29.13
C LYS A 318 10.24 29.38 28.64
N LEU A 319 10.02 28.62 27.58
CA LEU A 319 11.06 28.05 26.73
C LEU A 319 11.13 28.85 25.43
N GLU A 320 12.34 29.16 25.00
CA GLU A 320 12.61 29.84 23.72
C GLU A 320 13.53 28.97 22.87
N PHE A 321 13.16 28.80 21.61
CA PHE A 321 13.89 27.97 20.66
C PHE A 321 14.52 28.89 19.63
N THR A 322 15.84 28.77 19.46
CA THR A 322 16.59 29.59 18.51
C THR A 322 17.20 28.71 17.46
N LEU A 323 17.17 29.18 16.21
CA LEU A 323 17.72 28.46 15.07
C LEU A 323 19.16 28.91 14.78
N ASP A 324 19.92 28.03 14.13
CA ASP A 324 21.18 28.33 13.48
C ASP A 324 21.08 27.97 12.00
N THR A 325 22.05 28.45 11.24
CA THR A 325 22.18 28.12 9.83
C THR A 325 23.50 27.36 9.62
N LEU A 326 23.43 26.18 9.00
CA LEU A 326 24.62 25.41 8.62
C LEU A 326 24.94 25.66 7.14
N ASP A 327 26.01 26.41 6.91
CA ASP A 327 26.59 26.64 5.59
C ASP A 327 27.51 25.47 5.23
N GLY A 328 27.27 24.77 4.12
CA GLY A 328 28.27 23.76 3.70
C GLY A 328 27.89 22.65 2.72
N TYR A 329 26.73 22.71 2.06
CA TYR A 329 26.36 21.71 1.05
C TYR A 329 26.07 22.35 -0.32
N PRO A 330 26.25 21.62 -1.44
CA PRO A 330 25.94 22.14 -2.76
C PRO A 330 24.43 22.42 -2.87
N GLY A 331 24.05 23.68 -3.06
CA GLY A 331 22.66 24.08 -3.30
C GLY A 331 21.92 24.71 -2.11
N GLY A 332 22.60 25.16 -1.05
CA GLY A 332 21.98 26.06 -0.07
C GLY A 332 22.52 25.97 1.35
N TYR A 333 21.73 26.54 2.27
CA TYR A 333 21.89 26.44 3.71
C TYR A 333 20.73 25.66 4.31
N THR A 334 20.97 24.98 5.43
CA THR A 334 19.91 24.30 6.20
C THR A 334 19.80 24.94 7.57
N THR A 335 18.56 25.12 8.03
CA THR A 335 18.27 25.63 9.36
C THR A 335 18.21 24.48 10.35
N VAL A 336 18.86 24.66 11.49
CA VAL A 336 18.88 23.66 12.57
C VAL A 336 18.59 24.32 13.91
N LEU A 337 18.04 23.58 14.88
CA LEU A 337 17.83 24.05 16.23
C LEU A 337 19.18 24.30 16.91
N ARG A 338 19.47 25.54 17.27
CA ARG A 338 20.72 25.96 17.93
C ARG A 338 20.69 25.73 19.43
N GLU A 339 19.65 26.27 20.06
CA GLU A 339 19.56 26.36 21.52
C GLU A 339 18.10 26.40 21.96
N ILE A 340 17.82 25.68 23.05
CA ILE A 340 16.60 25.82 23.85
C ILE A 340 16.97 26.56 25.14
N ARG A 341 16.33 27.70 25.38
CA ARG A 341 16.57 28.54 26.56
C ARG A 341 15.37 28.47 27.51
N LEU A 342 15.64 28.09 28.75
CA LEU A 342 14.65 28.09 29.84
C LEU A 342 14.80 29.36 30.67
N SER A 343 13.71 30.11 30.81
CA SER A 343 13.62 31.29 31.67
C SER A 343 12.45 31.15 32.65
N ASP A 344 12.61 31.67 33.86
CA ASP A 344 11.52 31.73 34.85
C ASP A 344 10.51 32.85 34.52
N ALA A 345 9.43 32.94 35.31
CA ALA A 345 8.40 33.97 35.17
C ALA A 345 8.91 35.41 35.28
N ASN A 346 10.09 35.64 35.89
CA ASN A 346 10.73 36.96 35.96
C ASN A 346 11.65 37.22 34.74
N GLY A 347 11.73 36.28 33.79
CA GLY A 347 12.58 36.37 32.60
C GLY A 347 14.06 36.02 32.86
N ILE A 348 14.39 35.49 34.05
CA ILE A 348 15.76 35.10 34.38
C ILE A 348 16.04 33.74 33.74
N CYS A 349 17.08 33.68 32.90
CA CYS A 349 17.51 32.43 32.29
C CYS A 349 18.08 31.49 33.36
N LYS A 350 17.56 30.27 33.43
CA LYS A 350 18.02 29.24 34.37
C LYS A 350 18.92 28.21 33.69
N LYS A 351 18.56 27.78 32.48
CA LYS A 351 19.25 26.72 31.75
C LYS A 351 19.24 26.99 30.26
N ARG A 352 20.24 26.42 29.57
CA ARG A 352 20.33 26.41 28.10
C ARG A 352 20.74 25.03 27.64
N PHE A 353 20.07 24.51 26.62
CA PHE A 353 20.45 23.28 25.94
C PHE A 353 20.99 23.64 24.58
N ARG A 354 22.30 23.46 24.36
CA ARG A 354 22.98 23.83 23.12
C ARG A 354 23.24 22.61 22.27
N PHE A 355 22.83 22.69 21.01
CA PHE A 355 22.95 21.63 20.01
C PHE A 355 24.17 21.90 19.13
N SER A 356 24.92 20.85 18.80
CA SER A 356 26.08 20.94 17.91
C SER A 356 25.93 19.95 16.77
N TYR A 357 26.23 20.41 15.56
CA TYR A 357 26.03 19.64 14.35
C TYR A 357 27.28 19.57 13.49
N SER A 358 27.33 18.52 12.69
CA SER A 358 28.20 18.38 11.53
C SER A 358 27.37 17.79 10.37
N PHE A 359 28.02 17.37 9.30
CA PHE A 359 27.37 16.67 8.20
C PHE A 359 27.77 15.20 8.21
N PHE A 360 26.84 14.31 7.84
CA PHE A 360 27.21 12.93 7.52
C PHE A 360 28.22 12.90 6.37
N PRO A 361 29.19 11.95 6.41
CA PRO A 361 30.05 11.72 5.26
C PRO A 361 29.19 11.40 4.04
N ALA A 362 29.52 12.00 2.90
CA ALA A 362 28.80 11.79 1.66
C ALA A 362 29.79 11.82 0.49
N PHE A 363 29.46 11.11 -0.58
CA PHE A 363 30.21 11.11 -1.84
C PHE A 363 29.35 11.66 -2.97
N GLY A 364 29.98 12.14 -4.05
CA GLY A 364 29.23 12.72 -5.18
C GLY A 364 28.41 13.95 -4.76
N CYS A 365 28.88 14.69 -3.76
CA CYS A 365 28.29 15.92 -3.24
C CYS A 365 29.19 17.14 -3.49
N GLU A 366 29.85 17.19 -4.65
CA GLU A 366 30.88 18.19 -4.95
C GLU A 366 30.36 19.36 -5.80
N SER A 367 29.15 19.26 -6.37
CA SER A 367 28.62 20.22 -7.35
C SER A 367 27.14 20.51 -7.14
N ALA A 368 26.65 21.68 -7.56
CA ALA A 368 25.20 21.95 -7.54
C ALA A 368 24.40 21.07 -8.53
N SER A 369 25.07 20.30 -9.39
CA SER A 369 24.50 19.31 -10.33
C SER A 369 24.26 17.93 -9.72
N ASP A 370 24.39 17.78 -8.40
CA ASP A 370 24.06 16.53 -7.71
C ASP A 370 22.59 16.14 -7.93
N TYR A 371 22.29 14.84 -7.89
CA TYR A 371 21.01 14.24 -8.28
C TYR A 371 19.79 14.96 -7.68
N LEU A 372 19.80 15.29 -6.39
CA LEU A 372 18.79 16.13 -5.70
C LEU A 372 19.43 16.90 -4.52
N PRO A 373 19.39 18.24 -4.46
CA PRO A 373 19.89 19.03 -3.32
C PRO A 373 18.84 19.14 -2.18
N PRO A 374 19.20 19.22 -0.89
CA PRO A 374 20.55 19.12 -0.32
C PRO A 374 21.15 17.72 -0.43
N CYS A 375 22.44 17.66 -0.77
CA CYS A 375 23.19 16.40 -0.88
C CYS A 375 23.78 15.93 0.47
N LYS A 376 24.41 16.84 1.22
CA LYS A 376 24.88 16.54 2.58
C LYS A 376 23.73 16.68 3.57
N ARG A 377 23.68 15.78 4.55
CA ARG A 377 22.60 15.72 5.55
C ARG A 377 23.14 16.13 6.92
N PRO A 378 22.50 17.06 7.64
CA PRO A 378 22.95 17.49 8.97
C PRO A 378 22.84 16.35 9.98
N ARG A 379 23.87 16.25 10.83
CA ARG A 379 24.06 15.23 11.86
C ARG A 379 24.17 15.91 13.21
N LEU A 380 23.31 15.54 14.14
CA LEU A 380 23.39 16.00 15.53
C LEU A 380 24.54 15.26 16.24
N ASP A 381 25.60 15.96 16.60
CA ASP A 381 26.79 15.35 17.24
C ASP A 381 26.66 15.29 18.76
N LYS A 382 26.12 16.35 19.36
CA LYS A 382 25.92 16.44 20.80
C LYS A 382 24.89 17.48 21.22
N VAL A 383 24.40 17.31 22.45
CA VAL A 383 23.65 18.32 23.19
C VAL A 383 24.34 18.56 24.53
N THR A 384 24.52 19.82 24.90
CA THR A 384 25.12 20.20 26.19
C THR A 384 24.14 21.06 26.99
N GLU A 385 23.94 20.72 28.26
CA GLU A 385 23.22 21.58 29.21
C GLU A 385 24.20 22.56 29.88
N TYR A 386 23.86 23.85 29.82
CA TYR A 386 24.57 24.95 30.46
C TYR A 386 23.69 25.62 31.52
N SER A 387 24.35 26.23 32.51
CA SER A 387 23.72 27.24 33.36
C SER A 387 23.21 28.42 32.51
N GLY A 388 22.21 29.17 33.02
CA GLY A 388 21.58 30.25 32.27
C GLY A 388 22.52 31.38 31.85
N ASP A 389 23.62 31.58 32.58
CA ASP A 389 24.71 32.51 32.32
C ASP A 389 25.87 31.90 31.49
N MET A 390 25.78 30.61 31.15
CA MET A 390 26.78 29.83 30.38
C MET A 390 28.15 29.68 31.04
N THR A 391 28.25 29.88 32.35
CA THR A 391 29.52 29.74 33.09
C THR A 391 29.82 28.30 33.45
N GLU A 392 28.78 27.49 33.71
CA GLU A 392 28.88 26.08 34.05
C GLU A 392 28.16 25.22 33.02
N HIS A 393 28.60 23.97 32.88
CA HIS A 393 27.94 23.00 32.01
C HIS A 393 28.04 21.58 32.55
N MET A 394 27.05 20.77 32.24
CA MET A 394 27.13 19.33 32.44
C MET A 394 27.97 18.68 31.32
N PRO A 395 28.50 17.46 31.52
CA PRO A 395 28.98 16.66 30.40
C PRO A 395 27.85 16.48 29.38
N PRO A 396 28.13 16.51 28.07
CA PRO A 396 27.10 16.47 27.05
C PRO A 396 26.59 15.05 26.79
N TRP A 397 25.41 14.96 26.17
CA TRP A 397 25.02 13.78 25.41
C TRP A 397 25.81 13.74 24.11
N TRP A 398 26.54 12.66 23.85
CA TRP A 398 27.24 12.43 22.59
C TRP A 398 26.54 11.39 21.75
N PHE A 399 26.44 11.65 20.45
CA PHE A 399 25.84 10.75 19.47
C PHE A 399 26.89 10.30 18.46
N PHE A 400 27.06 8.99 18.33
CA PHE A 400 27.97 8.38 17.37
C PHE A 400 27.18 7.54 16.37
N TYR A 401 27.60 7.61 15.12
CA TYR A 401 26.88 7.03 14.00
C TYR A 401 27.80 6.14 13.17
N GLU A 402 27.19 5.30 12.36
CA GLU A 402 27.89 4.60 11.30
C GLU A 402 28.44 5.57 10.26
N ASN A 403 29.72 5.38 9.93
CA ASN A 403 30.50 6.35 9.15
C ASN A 403 30.55 6.02 7.65
N THR A 404 29.75 5.05 7.20
CA THR A 404 29.62 4.73 5.77
C THR A 404 29.11 5.96 5.02
N PRO A 405 29.83 6.46 3.99
CA PRO A 405 29.40 7.63 3.24
C PRO A 405 28.07 7.42 2.53
N LEU A 406 27.14 8.34 2.74
CA LEU A 406 25.83 8.32 2.10
C LEU A 406 25.91 8.77 0.63
N PRO A 407 25.09 8.19 -0.26
CA PRO A 407 24.96 8.67 -1.63
C PRO A 407 24.21 10.02 -1.68
N PRO A 408 24.32 10.75 -2.81
CA PRO A 408 23.43 11.87 -3.09
C PRO A 408 21.98 11.40 -3.09
N ARG A 409 21.04 12.27 -2.69
CA ARG A 409 19.60 11.99 -2.82
C ARG A 409 19.24 11.86 -4.30
N GLY A 410 18.32 10.96 -4.63
CA GLY A 410 17.95 10.57 -5.99
C GLY A 410 18.90 9.55 -6.61
N SER A 411 19.89 9.05 -5.86
CA SER A 411 20.79 8.00 -6.33
C SER A 411 20.03 6.69 -6.56
N PHE A 412 20.32 6.01 -7.66
CA PHE A 412 19.76 4.68 -7.94
C PHE A 412 20.42 3.56 -7.13
N ALA A 413 21.50 3.85 -6.40
CA ALA A 413 22.21 2.92 -5.52
C ALA A 413 21.40 2.57 -4.26
N GLN A 414 20.15 2.20 -4.42
CA GLN A 414 19.23 1.90 -3.34
C GLN A 414 18.58 0.54 -3.58
N ASP A 415 18.22 -0.17 -2.50
CA ASP A 415 17.51 -1.45 -2.53
C ASP A 415 16.00 -1.27 -2.74
N LEU A 416 15.24 -2.37 -2.78
CA LEU A 416 13.77 -2.35 -2.96
C LEU A 416 13.01 -1.48 -1.94
N TRP A 417 13.55 -1.30 -0.73
CA TRP A 417 12.93 -0.53 0.35
C TRP A 417 13.39 0.94 0.40
N GLY A 418 14.36 1.28 -0.45
CA GLY A 418 14.95 2.62 -0.59
C GLY A 418 16.19 2.85 0.29
N TYR A 419 16.73 1.83 0.96
CA TYR A 419 17.99 1.96 1.69
C TYR A 419 19.18 1.92 0.76
N TYR A 420 20.27 2.56 1.17
CA TYR A 420 21.51 2.57 0.40
C TYR A 420 22.10 1.15 0.30
N ASN A 421 22.41 0.69 -0.92
CA ASN A 421 22.93 -0.67 -1.14
C ASN A 421 24.32 -0.72 -1.82
N GLY A 422 24.91 0.44 -2.10
CA GLY A 422 26.25 0.55 -2.67
C GLY A 422 26.41 0.00 -4.10
N LYS A 423 25.32 -0.34 -4.80
CA LYS A 423 25.38 -0.86 -6.17
C LYS A 423 25.33 0.26 -7.20
N ALA A 424 26.12 0.13 -8.26
CA ALA A 424 26.15 1.09 -9.36
C ALA A 424 24.97 0.88 -10.32
N ASN A 425 23.78 1.30 -9.90
CA ASN A 425 22.56 1.17 -10.68
C ASN A 425 22.39 2.36 -11.64
N ALA A 426 21.94 2.08 -12.86
CA ALA A 426 21.61 3.12 -13.85
C ALA A 426 20.14 3.58 -13.78
N HIS A 427 19.28 2.81 -13.09
CA HIS A 427 17.84 3.05 -12.93
C HIS A 427 17.30 2.26 -11.73
N PRO A 428 16.06 2.46 -11.26
CA PRO A 428 15.49 1.71 -10.14
C PRO A 428 14.85 0.38 -10.54
N VAL A 429 14.55 0.15 -11.83
CA VAL A 429 13.90 -1.09 -12.32
C VAL A 429 14.78 -2.30 -11.98
N PRO A 430 14.30 -3.28 -11.18
CA PRO A 430 15.10 -4.43 -10.78
C PRO A 430 15.44 -5.33 -11.96
N GLN A 431 16.58 -6.01 -11.88
CA GLN A 431 16.85 -7.16 -12.74
C GLN A 431 15.83 -8.26 -12.43
N THR A 432 15.12 -8.72 -13.45
CA THR A 432 14.11 -9.78 -13.34
C THR A 432 14.53 -10.94 -14.21
N VAL A 433 14.27 -12.15 -13.74
CA VAL A 433 14.36 -13.34 -14.56
C VAL A 433 12.95 -13.75 -14.97
N VAL A 434 12.77 -14.17 -16.20
CA VAL A 434 11.48 -14.57 -16.74
C VAL A 434 11.63 -16.02 -17.16
N ARG A 435 10.74 -16.88 -16.69
CA ARG A 435 10.71 -18.28 -17.08
C ARG A 435 9.46 -18.55 -17.89
N ASN A 436 9.53 -19.55 -18.75
CA ASN A 436 8.35 -20.20 -19.30
C ASN A 436 8.34 -21.64 -18.82
N PHE A 437 7.34 -22.01 -18.02
CA PHE A 437 7.07 -23.42 -17.73
C PHE A 437 5.99 -23.92 -18.69
N LEU A 438 6.23 -25.06 -19.34
CA LEU A 438 5.23 -25.71 -20.20
C LEU A 438 4.25 -26.56 -19.38
N ASN A 439 4.65 -26.98 -18.18
CA ASN A 439 3.85 -27.82 -17.29
C ASN A 439 3.71 -27.14 -15.90
N PRO A 440 2.49 -26.94 -15.36
CA PRO A 440 2.29 -26.39 -14.01
C PRO A 440 2.99 -27.18 -12.90
N GLU A 441 3.26 -28.47 -13.14
CA GLU A 441 3.96 -29.37 -12.22
C GLU A 441 5.49 -29.13 -12.13
N GLY A 442 6.07 -28.34 -13.05
CA GLY A 442 7.50 -27.99 -13.04
C GLY A 442 7.82 -26.70 -12.28
N VAL A 443 6.79 -25.98 -11.80
CA VAL A 443 6.98 -24.83 -10.92
C VAL A 443 7.45 -25.36 -9.57
N PRO A 444 8.57 -24.85 -9.00
CA PRO A 444 8.98 -25.23 -7.65
C PRO A 444 7.82 -25.04 -6.68
N ASP A 445 7.59 -26.04 -5.82
CA ASP A 445 6.56 -25.94 -4.78
C ASP A 445 6.71 -24.61 -4.00
N PRO A 446 5.61 -23.90 -3.68
CA PRO A 446 5.66 -22.79 -2.75
C PRO A 446 6.37 -23.27 -1.48
N VAL A 447 7.41 -22.54 -1.09
CA VAL A 447 8.25 -22.88 0.05
C VAL A 447 7.37 -22.82 1.31
N PRO A 448 7.41 -23.85 2.19
CA PRO A 448 6.67 -23.83 3.44
C PRO A 448 6.98 -22.57 4.25
N GLU A 449 6.00 -22.07 5.00
CA GLU A 449 5.96 -20.80 5.75
C GLU A 449 7.18 -20.52 6.67
N ASN A 450 8.05 -21.52 6.88
CA ASN A 450 9.14 -21.52 7.84
C ASN A 450 10.55 -21.71 7.22
N GLN A 451 10.70 -21.66 5.89
CA GLN A 451 12.01 -21.77 5.23
C GLN A 451 12.45 -20.46 4.57
N ARG A 452 13.70 -20.05 4.84
CA ARG A 452 14.33 -18.88 4.21
C ARG A 452 14.56 -19.15 2.71
N ILE A 453 14.02 -18.29 1.86
CA ILE A 453 14.24 -18.35 0.41
C ILE A 453 15.39 -17.42 0.04
N GLU A 454 16.41 -17.91 -0.67
CA GLU A 454 17.35 -17.03 -1.34
C GLU A 454 16.68 -16.33 -2.53
N ILE A 455 16.89 -15.02 -2.64
CA ILE A 455 16.22 -14.15 -3.63
C ILE A 455 16.50 -14.59 -5.07
N SER A 456 17.60 -15.30 -5.31
CA SER A 456 17.92 -15.95 -6.59
C SER A 456 16.82 -16.89 -7.09
N HIS A 457 16.04 -17.52 -6.21
CA HIS A 457 14.92 -18.41 -6.58
C HIS A 457 13.59 -17.68 -6.81
N LEU A 458 13.51 -16.40 -6.45
CA LEU A 458 12.31 -15.57 -6.49
C LEU A 458 12.29 -14.58 -7.66
N LYS A 459 13.35 -14.56 -8.46
CA LYS A 459 13.49 -13.64 -9.58
C LYS A 459 12.62 -13.98 -10.77
N HIS A 460 11.79 -15.04 -10.72
CA HIS A 460 11.20 -15.67 -11.89
C HIS A 460 9.72 -15.31 -12.09
N VAL A 461 9.41 -14.47 -13.08
CA VAL A 461 8.03 -14.31 -13.60
C VAL A 461 7.76 -15.44 -14.59
N ASN A 462 6.74 -16.28 -14.34
CA ASN A 462 6.35 -17.33 -15.30
C ASN A 462 5.34 -16.79 -16.32
N LEU A 463 5.65 -16.87 -17.62
CA LEU A 463 4.77 -16.36 -18.68
C LEU A 463 3.69 -17.34 -19.16
N ASN A 464 3.78 -18.64 -18.83
CA ASN A 464 2.82 -19.67 -19.26
C ASN A 464 2.45 -19.61 -20.76
N LEU A 465 3.43 -19.33 -21.63
CA LEU A 465 3.23 -19.24 -23.07
C LEU A 465 3.20 -20.66 -23.66
N LEU A 466 2.02 -21.05 -24.12
CA LEU A 466 1.81 -22.24 -24.92
C LEU A 466 2.67 -22.15 -26.20
N PHE A 467 3.28 -23.26 -26.59
CA PHE A 467 4.14 -23.40 -27.79
C PHE A 467 5.53 -22.72 -27.72
N VAL A 468 5.90 -22.13 -26.58
CA VAL A 468 7.28 -21.69 -26.32
C VAL A 468 7.96 -22.74 -25.42
N PRO A 469 9.13 -23.30 -25.79
CA PRO A 469 9.81 -24.29 -24.95
C PRO A 469 10.16 -23.74 -23.57
N GLU A 470 10.42 -24.64 -22.60
CA GLU A 470 10.92 -24.22 -21.29
C GLU A 470 12.20 -23.43 -21.46
N THR A 471 12.13 -22.15 -21.10
CA THR A 471 13.20 -21.19 -21.37
C THR A 471 13.29 -20.21 -20.20
N GLU A 472 14.51 -19.84 -19.84
CA GLU A 472 14.80 -18.80 -18.86
C GLU A 472 15.47 -17.62 -19.56
N TRP A 473 14.87 -16.44 -19.41
CA TRP A 473 15.41 -15.17 -19.89
C TRP A 473 15.77 -14.29 -18.71
N THR A 474 16.98 -13.73 -18.70
CA THR A 474 17.28 -12.63 -17.78
C THR A 474 16.96 -11.32 -18.47
N VAL A 475 16.02 -10.56 -17.90
CA VAL A 475 15.79 -9.17 -18.27
C VAL A 475 16.83 -8.33 -17.50
N PRO A 476 17.80 -7.69 -18.19
CA PRO A 476 18.79 -6.87 -17.52
C PRO A 476 18.10 -5.78 -16.69
N GLY A 477 18.67 -5.47 -15.52
CA GLY A 477 18.15 -4.39 -14.70
C GLY A 477 19.07 -4.03 -13.54
N ALA A 478 18.55 -3.25 -12.60
CA ALA A 478 19.29 -2.77 -11.44
C ALA A 478 19.43 -3.85 -10.38
N ASN A 479 20.56 -3.82 -9.66
CA ASN A 479 20.74 -4.63 -8.47
C ASN A 479 20.08 -3.91 -7.28
N ARG A 480 18.91 -4.42 -6.88
CA ARG A 480 18.09 -3.90 -5.78
C ARG A 480 18.21 -4.75 -4.50
N GLU A 481 19.20 -5.63 -4.45
CA GLU A 481 19.50 -6.41 -3.24
C GLU A 481 20.00 -5.47 -2.14
N PRO A 482 19.55 -5.62 -0.89
CA PRO A 482 20.05 -4.89 0.26
C PRO A 482 21.45 -5.38 0.62
N ASP A 483 22.19 -4.49 1.25
CA ASP A 483 23.57 -4.73 1.65
C ASP A 483 23.78 -4.04 3.00
N LEU A 484 23.89 -4.83 4.07
CA LEU A 484 23.88 -4.33 5.46
C LEU A 484 24.94 -3.25 5.69
N LYS A 485 26.12 -3.40 5.10
CA LYS A 485 27.23 -2.45 5.22
C LYS A 485 26.83 -1.04 4.78
N TYR A 486 25.99 -0.95 3.76
CA TYR A 486 25.51 0.31 3.18
C TYR A 486 24.17 0.74 3.76
N ALA A 487 23.28 -0.20 4.10
CA ALA A 487 21.97 0.11 4.68
C ALA A 487 22.06 0.73 6.08
N GLN A 488 23.11 0.38 6.84
CA GLN A 488 23.40 1.00 8.13
C GLN A 488 24.04 2.40 8.01
N ALA A 489 24.26 2.94 6.81
CA ALA A 489 24.90 4.24 6.66
C ALA A 489 24.12 5.35 7.39
N GLY A 490 24.81 6.09 8.26
CA GLY A 490 24.22 7.19 9.04
C GLY A 490 23.28 6.75 10.18
N THR A 491 23.16 5.45 10.46
CA THR A 491 22.39 4.99 11.63
C THR A 491 23.16 5.26 12.93
N ILE A 492 22.43 5.44 14.03
CA ILE A 492 23.06 5.63 15.34
C ILE A 492 23.71 4.32 15.81
N ARG A 493 24.96 4.40 16.26
CA ARG A 493 25.74 3.28 16.77
C ARG A 493 25.91 3.31 18.27
N LYS A 494 26.07 4.51 18.85
CA LYS A 494 26.32 4.69 20.28
C LYS A 494 25.84 6.03 20.80
N ILE A 495 25.32 6.03 22.03
CA ILE A 495 25.04 7.23 22.81
C ILE A 495 25.88 7.20 24.09
N VAL A 496 26.55 8.30 24.41
CA VAL A 496 27.18 8.50 25.72
C VAL A 496 26.38 9.57 26.46
N TYR A 497 25.94 9.26 27.67
CA TYR A 497 25.12 10.12 28.50
C TYR A 497 25.98 11.05 29.38
N PRO A 498 25.42 12.16 29.91
CA PRO A 498 26.11 13.05 30.85
C PRO A 498 26.68 12.35 32.09
N THR A 499 26.10 11.22 32.48
CA THR A 499 26.58 10.39 33.60
C THR A 499 27.87 9.63 33.29
N GLY A 500 28.31 9.60 32.02
CA GLY A 500 29.43 8.80 31.53
C GLY A 500 29.05 7.38 31.10
N ALA A 501 27.83 6.92 31.41
CA ALA A 501 27.31 5.67 30.88
C ALA A 501 27.12 5.73 29.36
N SER A 502 27.06 4.58 28.69
CA SER A 502 26.79 4.52 27.26
C SER A 502 25.90 3.36 26.87
N THR A 503 25.11 3.56 25.81
CA THR A 503 24.32 2.53 25.15
C THR A 503 24.84 2.36 23.72
N GLU A 504 25.01 1.12 23.28
CA GLU A 504 25.40 0.77 21.91
C GLU A 504 24.25 0.06 21.22
N PHE A 505 24.15 0.26 19.90
CA PHE A 505 23.07 -0.26 19.07
C PHE A 505 23.67 -1.04 17.90
N GLU A 506 23.06 -2.18 17.61
CA GLU A 506 23.38 -3.01 16.45
C GLU A 506 22.21 -2.91 15.47
N PHE A 507 22.53 -2.70 14.19
CA PHE A 507 21.53 -2.58 13.14
C PHE A 507 21.49 -3.87 12.32
N GLU A 508 20.30 -4.39 12.10
CA GLU A 508 20.05 -5.56 11.26
C GLU A 508 19.06 -5.20 10.14
N LEU A 509 19.19 -5.89 9.00
CA LEU A 509 18.25 -5.72 7.89
C LEU A 509 16.93 -6.44 8.18
N HIS A 510 15.85 -5.91 7.62
CA HIS A 510 14.61 -6.68 7.54
C HIS A 510 14.82 -7.94 6.70
N ASP A 511 14.37 -9.09 7.22
CA ASP A 511 14.18 -10.30 6.41
C ASP A 511 12.97 -10.05 5.48
N TYR A 512 13.13 -10.33 4.19
CA TYR A 512 12.04 -10.20 3.21
C TYR A 512 12.08 -11.36 2.21
N GLY A 513 10.92 -11.66 1.62
CA GLY A 513 10.75 -12.68 0.61
C GLY A 513 9.63 -12.28 -0.36
N TYR A 514 9.56 -12.95 -1.50
CA TYR A 514 8.48 -12.78 -2.47
C TYR A 514 7.52 -13.96 -2.32
N LEU A 515 6.22 -13.68 -2.25
CA LEU A 515 5.19 -14.70 -2.40
C LEU A 515 5.12 -15.11 -3.87
N SER A 516 5.54 -16.33 -4.18
CA SER A 516 5.23 -16.94 -5.49
C SER A 516 3.72 -17.18 -5.53
N GLY A 517 2.99 -16.26 -6.13
CA GLY A 517 1.55 -16.37 -6.34
C GLY A 517 1.23 -17.40 -7.41
N ILE A 518 1.36 -18.68 -7.08
CA ILE A 518 0.53 -19.73 -7.68
C ILE A 518 -0.06 -20.50 -6.50
N SER A 519 -1.31 -20.20 -6.18
CA SER A 519 -2.08 -21.06 -5.27
C SER A 519 -2.07 -22.48 -5.86
N LYS A 520 -1.65 -23.45 -5.05
CA LYS A 520 -1.86 -24.86 -5.40
C LYS A 520 -3.36 -25.03 -5.64
N ARG A 521 -3.74 -25.33 -6.89
CA ARG A 521 -5.12 -25.64 -7.27
C ARG A 521 -5.34 -27.12 -7.00
N ARG A 522 -6.33 -27.48 -6.18
CA ARG A 522 -6.82 -28.86 -6.10
C ARG A 522 -7.96 -29.06 -7.09
N THR A 523 -7.97 -30.23 -7.73
CA THR A 523 -8.94 -30.60 -8.76
C THR A 523 -9.90 -31.68 -8.25
N LEU A 524 -11.19 -31.38 -8.19
CA LEU A 524 -12.25 -32.34 -7.86
C LEU A 524 -12.86 -32.88 -9.16
N VAL A 525 -12.94 -34.20 -9.33
CA VAL A 525 -13.63 -34.85 -10.46
C VAL A 525 -14.84 -35.61 -9.95
N THR A 526 -16.03 -35.36 -10.51
CA THR A 526 -17.23 -36.18 -10.27
C THR A 526 -17.82 -36.62 -11.61
N ARG A 527 -18.39 -37.83 -11.68
CA ARG A 527 -18.87 -38.47 -12.92
C ARG A 527 -20.26 -39.05 -12.74
N ALA A 528 -21.16 -38.90 -13.70
CA ALA A 528 -22.34 -39.75 -13.83
C ALA A 528 -22.35 -40.44 -15.19
N ALA A 529 -22.69 -41.73 -15.23
CA ALA A 529 -22.74 -42.54 -16.45
C ALA A 529 -23.99 -43.43 -16.42
N SER A 530 -24.86 -43.29 -17.43
CA SER A 530 -26.09 -44.09 -17.56
C SER A 530 -25.88 -45.29 -18.48
N THR A 531 -26.62 -46.38 -18.22
CA THR A 531 -26.78 -47.49 -19.17
C THR A 531 -28.27 -47.64 -19.55
N TYR A 532 -28.54 -48.40 -20.62
CA TYR A 532 -29.83 -48.53 -21.31
C TYR A 532 -31.05 -48.47 -20.36
N ASN A 533 -31.77 -47.33 -20.38
CA ASN A 533 -33.00 -46.99 -19.63
C ASN A 533 -32.90 -46.42 -18.19
N ALA A 534 -31.73 -46.02 -17.67
CA ALA A 534 -31.66 -45.46 -16.31
C ALA A 534 -31.00 -44.07 -16.25
N ILE A 535 -31.65 -43.10 -15.58
CA ILE A 535 -31.02 -41.82 -15.19
C ILE A 535 -30.09 -42.09 -14.02
N THR A 536 -28.88 -41.52 -14.06
CA THR A 536 -27.91 -41.62 -12.95
C THR A 536 -27.51 -40.25 -12.45
N SER A 537 -27.27 -40.13 -11.14
CA SER A 537 -26.70 -38.92 -10.55
C SER A 537 -25.63 -39.30 -9.54
N GLU A 538 -24.56 -38.50 -9.51
CA GLU A 538 -23.47 -38.65 -8.54
C GLU A 538 -23.11 -37.28 -7.96
N SER A 539 -22.89 -37.25 -6.65
CA SER A 539 -22.58 -36.02 -5.92
C SER A 539 -21.29 -36.14 -5.10
N ARG A 540 -20.62 -34.99 -4.90
CA ARG A 540 -19.44 -34.83 -4.05
C ARG A 540 -19.60 -33.57 -3.18
N ASN A 541 -19.11 -33.62 -1.94
CA ASN A 541 -19.10 -32.48 -1.03
C ASN A 541 -17.84 -31.63 -1.23
N LEU A 542 -17.95 -30.33 -0.99
CA LEU A 542 -16.89 -29.33 -1.09
C LEU A 542 -16.97 -28.40 0.11
N ILE A 543 -15.88 -28.23 0.88
CA ILE A 543 -15.82 -27.26 1.98
C ILE A 543 -14.98 -26.07 1.54
N ILE A 544 -15.49 -24.86 1.80
CA ILE A 544 -14.81 -23.60 1.62
C ILE A 544 -14.65 -22.98 3.02
N GLU A 545 -13.42 -22.74 3.49
CA GLU A 545 -13.14 -22.17 4.83
C GLU A 545 -12.89 -20.66 4.78
N PHE A 546 -12.45 -20.15 3.63
CA PHE A 546 -12.26 -18.73 3.36
C PHE A 546 -12.84 -18.37 1.98
N PRO A 547 -13.38 -17.14 1.81
CA PRO A 547 -13.98 -16.73 0.54
C PRO A 547 -12.99 -16.83 -0.61
N GLN A 548 -13.39 -17.42 -1.73
CA GLN A 548 -12.50 -17.65 -2.88
C GLN A 548 -13.25 -17.82 -4.20
N ILE A 549 -12.55 -17.63 -5.31
CA ILE A 549 -13.04 -17.97 -6.64
C ILE A 549 -12.69 -19.44 -6.93
N ILE A 550 -13.68 -20.25 -7.31
CA ILE A 550 -13.50 -21.59 -7.85
C ILE A 550 -13.80 -21.61 -9.35
N THR A 551 -13.24 -22.57 -10.07
CA THR A 551 -13.58 -22.79 -11.49
C THR A 551 -14.22 -24.15 -11.67
N ILE A 552 -15.42 -24.22 -12.25
CA ILE A 552 -16.09 -25.48 -12.61
C ILE A 552 -15.99 -25.68 -14.12
N GLN A 553 -15.32 -26.75 -14.54
CA GLN A 553 -15.18 -27.16 -15.93
C GLN A 553 -16.07 -28.38 -16.23
N PRO A 554 -17.13 -28.23 -17.04
CA PRO A 554 -17.96 -29.34 -17.47
C PRO A 554 -17.30 -30.15 -18.59
N PHE A 555 -17.42 -31.48 -18.55
CA PHE A 555 -17.14 -32.35 -19.70
C PHE A 555 -18.32 -33.29 -19.89
N ILE A 556 -18.87 -33.35 -21.10
CA ILE A 556 -20.02 -34.21 -21.41
C ILE A 556 -19.71 -34.98 -22.70
N GLY A 557 -19.96 -36.29 -22.70
CA GLY A 557 -19.70 -37.18 -23.83
C GLY A 557 -20.77 -38.24 -24.01
N ILE A 558 -20.89 -38.80 -25.21
CA ILE A 558 -21.85 -39.87 -25.54
C ILE A 558 -21.08 -41.19 -25.63
N GLU A 559 -21.68 -42.29 -25.18
CA GLU A 559 -21.06 -43.63 -25.24
C GLU A 559 -20.79 -44.07 -26.69
N ALA A 560 -19.66 -44.75 -26.94
CA ALA A 560 -19.33 -45.25 -28.28
C ALA A 560 -20.15 -46.52 -28.62
N ASN A 561 -20.75 -46.54 -29.83
CA ASN A 561 -21.63 -47.59 -30.40
C ASN A 561 -23.13 -47.52 -30.06
N THR A 562 -23.66 -46.35 -29.70
CA THR A 562 -25.11 -46.14 -29.55
C THR A 562 -25.84 -46.43 -30.88
N PRO A 563 -26.90 -47.24 -30.90
CA PRO A 563 -27.62 -47.57 -32.13
C PRO A 563 -28.18 -46.32 -32.80
N LYS A 564 -27.89 -46.16 -34.10
CA LYS A 564 -28.19 -44.97 -34.91
C LYS A 564 -29.68 -44.56 -34.95
N GLU A 565 -30.57 -45.46 -34.52
CA GLU A 565 -32.03 -45.27 -34.53
C GLU A 565 -32.61 -44.84 -33.17
N SER A 566 -31.79 -44.75 -32.11
CA SER A 566 -32.23 -44.34 -30.75
C SER A 566 -31.48 -43.14 -30.17
N ALA A 567 -30.47 -42.61 -30.86
CA ALA A 567 -29.79 -41.38 -30.47
C ALA A 567 -30.21 -40.23 -31.38
N SER A 568 -30.89 -39.22 -30.83
CA SER A 568 -30.59 -37.87 -31.30
C SER A 568 -29.07 -37.70 -31.16
N LEU A 569 -28.38 -37.20 -32.17
CA LEU A 569 -26.96 -36.82 -32.07
C LEU A 569 -26.73 -35.66 -31.07
N GLU A 570 -27.71 -35.38 -30.22
CA GLU A 570 -27.75 -34.32 -29.22
C GLU A 570 -28.08 -34.96 -27.86
N PRO A 571 -27.23 -34.77 -26.83
CA PRO A 571 -27.49 -35.11 -25.43
C PRO A 571 -28.81 -34.55 -24.92
N ASP A 572 -29.39 -35.18 -23.89
CA ASP A 572 -30.67 -34.74 -23.34
C ASP A 572 -30.50 -33.37 -22.63
N PRO A 573 -31.36 -32.37 -22.91
CA PRO A 573 -31.32 -31.06 -22.24
C PRO A 573 -31.41 -31.13 -20.71
N SER A 574 -31.88 -32.26 -20.17
CA SER A 574 -32.05 -32.50 -18.75
C SER A 574 -30.77 -33.01 -18.04
N SER A 575 -29.71 -33.36 -18.78
CA SER A 575 -28.39 -33.65 -18.23
C SER A 575 -27.75 -32.37 -17.70
N SER A 576 -27.29 -32.36 -16.44
CA SER A 576 -26.89 -31.13 -15.75
C SER A 576 -25.83 -31.31 -14.67
N ILE A 577 -25.18 -30.19 -14.32
CA ILE A 577 -24.28 -30.06 -13.16
C ILE A 577 -24.90 -29.05 -12.21
N ILE A 578 -25.09 -29.44 -10.95
CA ILE A 578 -25.77 -28.65 -9.94
C ILE A 578 -24.83 -28.46 -8.74
N LEU A 579 -24.59 -27.22 -8.32
CA LEU A 579 -23.89 -26.87 -7.08
C LEU A 579 -24.89 -26.28 -6.08
N GLU A 580 -24.91 -26.85 -4.89
CA GLU A 580 -25.83 -26.48 -3.81
C GLU A 580 -25.05 -26.07 -2.55
N LYS A 581 -25.47 -25.00 -1.86
CA LYS A 581 -24.99 -24.62 -0.52
C LYS A 581 -25.85 -25.33 0.53
N TYR A 582 -25.23 -26.10 1.42
CA TYR A 582 -25.92 -26.83 2.49
C TYR A 582 -25.94 -26.00 3.77
N SER A 583 -27.12 -25.87 4.38
CA SER A 583 -27.27 -25.29 5.72
C SER A 583 -26.93 -26.35 6.79
N LEU A 584 -26.33 -25.92 7.91
CA LEU A 584 -26.09 -26.78 9.08
C LEU A 584 -27.38 -27.17 9.82
N GLN A 585 -28.53 -26.59 9.46
CA GLN A 585 -29.84 -26.92 10.03
C GLN A 585 -30.58 -27.94 9.14
N PRO A 586 -31.02 -29.10 9.69
CA PRO A 586 -31.52 -30.24 8.90
C PRO A 586 -32.84 -30.00 8.14
N ASP A 587 -33.56 -28.92 8.43
CA ASP A 587 -34.89 -28.63 7.88
C ASP A 587 -34.89 -27.53 6.80
N VAL A 588 -33.74 -26.96 6.45
CA VAL A 588 -33.63 -25.94 5.40
C VAL A 588 -33.26 -26.62 4.08
N PRO A 589 -34.09 -26.50 3.02
CA PRO A 589 -33.79 -27.12 1.73
C PRO A 589 -32.47 -26.56 1.14
N PRO A 590 -31.66 -27.39 0.46
CA PRO A 590 -30.42 -26.96 -0.15
C PRO A 590 -30.68 -25.83 -1.14
N ASN A 591 -29.90 -24.74 -1.05
CA ASN A 591 -30.02 -23.61 -1.96
C ASN A 591 -29.14 -23.88 -3.18
N ILE A 592 -29.73 -23.97 -4.38
CA ILE A 592 -28.99 -24.14 -5.62
C ILE A 592 -28.26 -22.83 -5.91
N ILE A 593 -26.92 -22.87 -5.80
CA ILE A 593 -26.05 -21.72 -6.07
C ILE A 593 -25.72 -21.64 -7.54
N TYR A 594 -25.66 -22.78 -8.21
CA TYR A 594 -25.40 -22.85 -9.64
C TYR A 594 -26.00 -24.12 -10.26
N GLN A 595 -26.60 -23.99 -11.45
CA GLN A 595 -27.06 -25.11 -12.26
C GLN A 595 -26.67 -24.85 -13.72
N LEU A 596 -25.97 -25.79 -14.32
CA LEU A 596 -25.65 -25.80 -15.74
C LEU A 596 -26.46 -26.89 -16.43
N ASP A 597 -27.38 -26.48 -17.30
CA ASP A 597 -28.17 -27.38 -18.16
C ASP A 597 -27.57 -27.42 -19.57
N TYR A 598 -27.69 -28.57 -20.25
CA TYR A 598 -27.01 -28.80 -21.53
C TYR A 598 -27.44 -27.84 -22.65
N GLN A 599 -28.70 -27.38 -22.65
CA GLN A 599 -29.21 -26.45 -23.67
C GLN A 599 -28.53 -25.06 -23.64
N THR A 600 -28.11 -24.59 -22.47
CA THR A 600 -27.48 -23.27 -22.29
C THR A 600 -25.96 -23.29 -22.48
N ALA A 601 -25.30 -24.45 -22.31
CA ALA A 601 -23.86 -24.61 -22.57
C ALA A 601 -23.47 -24.53 -24.06
N ARG A 602 -24.45 -24.64 -24.97
CA ARG A 602 -24.28 -24.63 -26.43
C ARG A 602 -23.80 -23.27 -26.99
N GLU A 603 -23.91 -22.20 -26.20
CA GLU A 603 -23.48 -20.85 -26.57
C GLU A 603 -22.04 -20.50 -26.12
N LEU A 604 -21.36 -21.39 -25.37
CA LEU A 604 -19.97 -21.16 -24.99
C LEU A 604 -19.05 -21.57 -26.17
N PRO A 605 -18.27 -20.63 -26.73
CA PRO A 605 -17.50 -20.88 -27.94
C PRO A 605 -16.42 -21.93 -27.72
N ASP A 606 -16.24 -22.75 -28.75
CA ASP A 606 -15.31 -23.88 -28.91
C ASP A 606 -13.83 -23.44 -28.84
N GLN A 607 -13.41 -22.96 -27.66
CA GLN A 607 -12.06 -22.48 -27.35
C GLN A 607 -11.60 -23.09 -26.02
N GLY A 608 -11.40 -24.41 -25.95
CA GLY A 608 -10.46 -25.14 -25.08
C GLY A 608 -10.33 -24.83 -23.57
N ASN A 609 -11.12 -23.95 -22.98
CA ASN A 609 -10.92 -23.36 -21.64
C ASN A 609 -12.24 -23.03 -20.92
N GLY A 610 -13.38 -23.56 -21.38
CA GLY A 610 -14.73 -23.20 -20.92
C GLY A 610 -15.11 -23.65 -19.50
N GLY A 611 -14.33 -23.25 -18.49
CA GLY A 611 -14.70 -23.34 -17.09
C GLY A 611 -15.42 -22.08 -16.65
N MET A 612 -16.44 -22.22 -15.83
CA MET A 612 -17.14 -21.07 -15.24
C MET A 612 -16.57 -20.77 -13.85
N GLU A 613 -16.27 -19.49 -13.59
CA GLU A 613 -15.76 -19.03 -12.30
C GLU A 613 -16.90 -18.63 -11.35
N LEU A 614 -16.83 -19.09 -10.11
CA LEU A 614 -17.80 -18.79 -9.05
C LEU A 614 -17.07 -18.32 -7.80
N PHE A 615 -17.49 -17.18 -7.25
CA PHE A 615 -17.08 -16.79 -5.91
C PHE A 615 -17.91 -17.55 -4.86
N LEU A 616 -17.24 -18.28 -3.99
CA LEU A 616 -17.85 -19.01 -2.87
C LEU A 616 -17.39 -18.42 -1.55
N GLU A 617 -18.33 -18.28 -0.61
CA GLU A 617 -18.09 -17.88 0.77
C GLU A 617 -17.75 -19.10 1.65
N PRO A 618 -17.29 -18.90 2.89
CA PRO A 618 -17.05 -19.99 3.83
C PRO A 618 -18.33 -20.77 4.14
N ALA A 619 -18.46 -21.99 3.60
CA ALA A 619 -19.60 -22.88 3.82
C ALA A 619 -19.32 -24.31 3.31
N LYS A 620 -20.26 -25.22 3.58
CA LYS A 620 -20.31 -26.55 2.96
C LYS A 620 -21.17 -26.51 1.70
N TYR A 621 -20.62 -27.00 0.61
CA TYR A 621 -21.25 -27.09 -0.70
C TYR A 621 -21.31 -28.55 -1.15
N LYS A 622 -22.18 -28.83 -2.12
CA LYS A 622 -22.27 -30.14 -2.78
C LYS A 622 -22.43 -29.92 -4.28
N ILE A 623 -21.58 -30.58 -5.05
CA ILE A 623 -21.69 -30.65 -6.50
C ILE A 623 -22.34 -31.98 -6.91
N THR A 624 -23.28 -31.94 -7.84
CA THR A 624 -24.02 -33.10 -8.35
C THR A 624 -23.99 -33.09 -9.87
N CYS A 625 -23.56 -34.18 -10.49
CA CYS A 625 -23.71 -34.43 -11.92
C CYS A 625 -24.88 -35.38 -12.15
N LYS A 626 -25.76 -35.04 -13.08
CA LYS A 626 -26.92 -35.84 -13.48
C LYS A 626 -26.81 -36.17 -14.96
N ALA A 627 -26.80 -37.45 -15.28
CA ALA A 627 -26.68 -37.96 -16.64
C ALA A 627 -27.93 -38.74 -17.04
N TYR A 628 -28.53 -38.37 -18.17
CA TYR A 628 -29.65 -39.06 -18.79
C TYR A 628 -29.16 -40.25 -19.65
N PRO A 629 -30.05 -41.17 -20.05
CA PRO A 629 -29.65 -42.37 -20.81
C PRO A 629 -28.76 -42.02 -22.02
N TYR A 630 -27.64 -42.72 -22.15
CA TYR A 630 -26.58 -42.56 -23.18
C TYR A 630 -25.63 -41.36 -23.01
N ASP A 631 -25.82 -40.53 -21.98
CA ASP A 631 -24.91 -39.43 -21.65
C ASP A 631 -23.89 -39.80 -20.56
N HIS A 632 -22.70 -39.20 -20.66
CA HIS A 632 -21.70 -39.13 -19.60
C HIS A 632 -21.49 -37.67 -19.23
N VAL A 633 -21.65 -37.34 -17.95
CA VAL A 633 -21.44 -35.97 -17.43
C VAL A 633 -20.33 -35.99 -16.39
N PHE A 634 -19.37 -35.09 -16.54
CA PHE A 634 -18.27 -34.87 -15.61
C PHE A 634 -18.16 -33.40 -15.24
N ALA A 635 -17.76 -33.13 -14.00
CA ALA A 635 -17.35 -31.79 -13.57
C ALA A 635 -15.96 -31.85 -12.97
N VAL A 636 -15.10 -30.92 -13.39
CA VAL A 636 -13.76 -30.69 -12.85
C VAL A 636 -13.76 -29.36 -12.11
N VAL A 637 -13.60 -29.38 -10.78
CA VAL A 637 -13.62 -28.16 -9.96
C VAL A 637 -12.22 -27.81 -9.46
N HIS A 638 -11.75 -26.61 -9.76
CA HIS A 638 -10.49 -26.06 -9.27
C HIS A 638 -10.74 -25.10 -8.10
N TYR A 639 -10.06 -25.31 -6.97
CA TYR A 639 -10.14 -24.47 -5.76
C TYR A 639 -8.77 -24.30 -5.06
N HIS A 640 -8.63 -23.30 -4.18
CA HIS A 640 -7.40 -22.98 -3.45
C HIS A 640 -7.09 -24.00 -2.34
N GLU A 641 -5.81 -24.38 -2.17
CA GLU A 641 -5.38 -25.30 -1.10
C GLU A 641 -5.40 -24.63 0.29
N GLY A 642 -5.97 -25.34 1.28
CA GLY A 642 -6.21 -24.86 2.65
C GLY A 642 -7.48 -25.43 3.28
N ASN A 643 -8.46 -25.86 2.46
CA ASN A 643 -9.69 -26.48 2.93
C ASN A 643 -9.51 -28.02 3.07
N PRO A 644 -9.74 -28.64 4.25
CA PRO A 644 -9.75 -30.09 4.39
C PRO A 644 -10.95 -30.70 3.66
N PHE A 645 -10.75 -31.89 3.10
CA PHE A 645 -11.85 -32.71 2.59
C PHE A 645 -12.61 -33.26 3.80
N ASP A 646 -13.93 -33.16 3.82
CA ASP A 646 -14.75 -33.86 4.83
C ASP A 646 -15.05 -35.27 4.32
N ASP A 647 -14.14 -36.17 4.65
CA ASP A 647 -14.22 -37.61 4.47
C ASP A 647 -15.10 -38.29 5.55
N THR A 648 -15.70 -37.51 6.47
CA THR A 648 -16.49 -38.04 7.58
C THR A 648 -17.97 -38.26 7.27
N LEU A 649 -18.46 -37.82 6.10
CA LEU A 649 -19.82 -38.09 5.63
C LEU A 649 -19.83 -39.16 4.52
N PRO A 650 -20.70 -40.18 4.59
CA PRO A 650 -20.73 -41.26 3.61
C PRO A 650 -21.06 -40.71 2.22
N VAL A 651 -20.11 -40.89 1.29
CA VAL A 651 -20.41 -40.88 -0.14
C VAL A 651 -21.41 -42.00 -0.36
N PHE A 652 -22.64 -41.73 -0.82
CA PHE A 652 -23.49 -42.61 -1.65
C PHE A 652 -24.97 -42.19 -1.57
N LYS A 653 -25.54 -41.86 -2.73
CA LYS A 653 -26.93 -42.22 -3.07
C LYS A 653 -27.03 -42.37 -4.59
N ARG A 654 -26.68 -43.55 -5.12
CA ARG A 654 -27.01 -43.92 -6.50
C ARG A 654 -28.50 -44.24 -6.54
N GLU A 655 -29.35 -43.25 -6.86
CA GLU A 655 -30.75 -43.53 -7.19
C GLU A 655 -30.82 -44.07 -8.62
N VAL A 656 -30.82 -45.40 -8.77
CA VAL A 656 -31.20 -46.05 -10.03
C VAL A 656 -32.70 -46.30 -9.96
N LYS A 657 -33.49 -45.57 -10.75
CA LYS A 657 -34.89 -45.93 -10.97
C LYS A 657 -34.91 -47.00 -12.09
N ASP A 658 -35.47 -48.15 -11.73
CA ASP A 658 -35.62 -49.41 -12.49
C ASP A 658 -34.40 -50.33 -12.63
N THR A 659 -34.58 -51.56 -12.15
CA THR A 659 -33.57 -52.63 -12.10
C THR A 659 -33.97 -53.78 -13.02
N THR A 660 -33.20 -54.01 -14.08
CA THR A 660 -32.91 -55.36 -14.60
C THR A 660 -31.53 -55.36 -15.26
N VAL A 661 -30.50 -55.78 -14.51
CA VAL A 661 -29.13 -55.87 -15.03
C VAL A 661 -28.97 -57.22 -15.73
N LYS A 662 -28.55 -57.22 -17.01
CA LYS A 662 -28.18 -58.45 -17.76
C LYS A 662 -26.69 -58.75 -17.62
N ALA A 663 -26.36 -60.04 -17.67
CA ALA A 663 -24.98 -60.54 -17.62
C ALA A 663 -24.13 -59.95 -18.77
N GLY A 664 -23.04 -59.26 -18.42
CA GLY A 664 -22.05 -58.76 -19.38
C GLY A 664 -21.51 -57.35 -19.13
N GLU A 665 -22.06 -56.58 -18.19
CA GLU A 665 -21.51 -55.25 -17.89
C GLU A 665 -20.12 -55.32 -17.25
N ARG A 666 -19.15 -54.68 -17.90
CA ARG A 666 -17.82 -54.40 -17.33
C ARG A 666 -17.91 -53.14 -16.48
N ILE A 667 -17.77 -53.32 -15.18
CA ILE A 667 -17.51 -52.24 -14.22
C ILE A 667 -15.99 -51.96 -14.28
N TRP A 668 -15.60 -50.75 -14.62
CA TRP A 668 -14.20 -50.29 -14.49
C TRP A 668 -13.98 -49.77 -13.06
N PRO A 669 -12.81 -50.06 -12.45
CA PRO A 669 -12.58 -49.80 -11.03
C PRO A 669 -12.31 -48.33 -10.73
N ASP A 670 -12.75 -47.95 -9.53
CA ASP A 670 -12.63 -46.71 -8.73
C ASP A 670 -11.78 -45.54 -9.26
#